data_AF-A0A3M1TH51-F1
#
_entry.id   AF-A0A3M1TH51-F1
#
_cell.length_a   1.000
_cell.length_b   1.000
_cell.length_c   1.000
_cell.angle_alpha   90.00
_cell.angle_beta   90.00
_cell.angle_gamma   90.00
#
_symmetry.space_group_name_H-M   'P 1'
#
loop_
_entity.id
_entity.type
_entity.pdbx_description
1 polymer ?
#
loop_
_entity_poly.entity_id
_entity_poly.type
_entity_poly.pdbx_seq_one_letter_code
_entity_poly.pdbx_strand_id
1 'polypeptide(L)'
;EDAPDACACWEEQGAQALPWFEEPGAAEPLLRFRTDPGTYLKTADDGSRTVEVGLDLADPGPERLRYYDLPELWCSTGWWTRLSGGAPDAEPSEQGVFADMAAVETSPKRPLVFCLDDMVLTDERLRPEEWKADGTPENRLALFCNTFCDDGGSPDDAELGPYGVFRPDAANHQEYFSADPSDVTDRNYVATYPRWTRLIIRNGNLYDVFAARTPEGCDVVGARAAVRSVDAPAELSVGTRVGDRPLGRVDRPFFSVQPVHHQRFDASRSYSRPQGHALPNGVCREWERPFPLLPSGWQTVRTCGRSDVALLRCCGVDEEGNERAIYLQYLRLSFDFHPTPSGLTAGWTPCSLTEEEQRAFANDACKNPPERWNGRDTAHGHPAVFEPQDEGIRLRVRPLLFFQHLPRARAHYEVGVYEPGRGRAFMSSDGTGALTLYGNPGAWATAAGRSDVESSPGDGYVLAHELGHATSHYDEYNERWMLRSAHMLGFACWIPGDPYDVDQAALMNGNRDLRARYFWQCAEWCRLALGGIPLRVRQRQLVQAAGQPDECTFELPAHPDGDPRRTYVNWPLYSRTPLHSGARGRCHVFVYPLGAADCAYTLGPDEGTSTPFDGLFVVLVRMRWRVARGGDELSFAKLREPLQQAEASIERTFNNKFYASGFTLGPRSFERCLLVFSPRFLVESFPHDNDRYLSDCGVRGLPDSEPARGNFFADVLSADENVAGSWLSLCEQVESRHPRDFFVNADEGIEAGGSGWREGDERTLDLSLKDDVEASFYQWFGDMLGLDLCAPEPWWKGLLPGRRGAVICGKLKSALLEPVAGGGEIEAL
;
A
#
# COMPACT_ATOMS: atom_id res chain seq x y z
N GLU A 1 -30.48 45.85 20.44
CA GLU A 1 -30.07 46.69 21.57
C GLU A 1 -31.08 46.76 22.72
N ASP A 2 -32.28 46.18 22.63
CA ASP A 2 -33.13 45.93 23.81
C ASP A 2 -33.69 44.51 23.78
N ALA A 3 -33.17 43.65 24.66
CA ALA A 3 -33.75 42.36 25.05
C ALA A 3 -33.35 42.11 26.52
N PRO A 4 -34.32 41.91 27.44
CA PRO A 4 -34.01 41.70 28.86
C PRO A 4 -33.48 40.28 29.11
N ASP A 5 -32.84 40.09 30.26
CA ASP A 5 -32.28 38.81 30.73
C ASP A 5 -33.27 37.63 30.58
N ALA A 6 -33.09 36.86 29.51
CA ALA A 6 -33.80 35.60 29.27
C ALA A 6 -32.79 34.45 29.40
N CYS A 7 -32.55 34.03 30.64
CA CYS A 7 -31.73 32.85 30.94
C CYS A 7 -32.27 31.63 30.18
N ALA A 8 -31.41 30.91 29.46
CA ALA A 8 -31.79 29.68 28.78
C ALA A 8 -32.28 28.65 29.82
N CYS A 9 -33.55 28.28 29.76
CA CYS A 9 -34.12 27.26 30.63
C CYS A 9 -33.75 25.88 30.08
N TRP A 10 -32.76 25.24 30.69
CA TRP A 10 -32.41 23.84 30.45
C TRP A 10 -33.36 22.94 31.25
N GLU A 11 -34.27 22.24 30.59
CA GLU A 11 -35.08 21.17 31.22
C GLU A 11 -34.78 19.79 30.59
N GLU A 12 -35.14 18.73 31.31
CA GLU A 12 -34.62 17.35 31.25
C GLU A 12 -34.86 16.56 29.94
N GLN A 13 -35.27 17.21 28.84
CA GLN A 13 -35.71 16.54 27.60
C GLN A 13 -34.73 16.65 26.41
N GLY A 14 -33.53 17.20 26.61
CA GLY A 14 -32.45 17.20 25.60
C GLY A 14 -32.64 18.14 24.40
N ALA A 15 -33.76 18.86 24.31
CA ALA A 15 -34.03 19.86 23.28
C ALA A 15 -33.68 21.28 23.75
N GLN A 16 -33.09 22.09 22.87
CA GLN A 16 -32.84 23.51 23.11
C GLN A 16 -34.02 24.36 22.62
N ALA A 17 -34.55 25.22 23.49
CA ALA A 17 -35.60 26.18 23.13
C ALA A 17 -35.00 27.57 22.89
N LEU A 18 -35.25 28.15 21.72
CA LEU A 18 -34.89 29.54 21.39
C LEU A 18 -36.14 30.44 21.53
N PRO A 19 -36.05 31.62 22.18
CA PRO A 19 -37.12 32.59 22.17
C PRO A 19 -37.30 33.16 20.75
N TRP A 20 -38.52 33.10 20.22
CA TRP A 20 -38.88 33.68 18.93
C TRP A 20 -39.82 34.89 19.10
N PHE A 21 -39.84 35.76 18.08
CA PHE A 21 -40.72 36.91 18.00
C PHE A 21 -41.47 36.85 16.67
N GLU A 22 -42.78 37.12 16.70
CA GLU A 22 -43.61 37.22 15.51
C GLU A 22 -43.42 38.62 14.87
N GLU A 23 -43.08 38.68 13.58
CA GLU A 23 -43.07 39.93 12.82
C GLU A 23 -44.46 40.17 12.21
N PRO A 24 -45.26 41.15 12.71
CA PRO A 24 -46.66 41.26 12.34
C PRO A 24 -46.84 41.63 10.87
N GLY A 25 -47.44 40.74 10.09
CA GLY A 25 -47.73 40.95 8.66
C GLY A 25 -46.74 40.32 7.68
N ALA A 26 -45.81 39.47 8.14
CA ALA A 26 -45.05 38.60 7.25
C ALA A 26 -45.99 37.69 6.42
N ALA A 27 -45.69 37.53 5.12
CA ALA A 27 -46.52 36.73 4.21
C ALA A 27 -46.28 35.22 4.31
N GLU A 28 -45.12 34.82 4.85
CA GLU A 28 -44.67 33.43 5.00
C GLU A 28 -44.03 33.25 6.38
N PRO A 29 -44.18 32.08 7.02
CA PRO A 29 -43.55 31.80 8.31
C PRO A 29 -42.02 31.68 8.12
N LEU A 30 -41.25 32.37 8.96
CA LEU A 30 -39.78 32.31 8.99
C LEU A 30 -39.27 32.32 10.42
N LEU A 31 -38.42 31.36 10.76
CA LEU A 31 -37.58 31.40 11.96
C LEU A 31 -36.14 31.68 11.52
N ARG A 32 -35.43 32.54 12.25
CA ARG A 32 -34.01 32.81 12.01
C ARG A 32 -33.28 33.17 13.29
N PHE A 33 -32.00 32.84 13.37
CA PHE A 33 -31.10 33.35 14.39
C PHE A 33 -29.74 33.70 13.77
N ARG A 34 -29.00 34.57 14.46
CA ARG A 34 -27.64 34.97 14.11
C ARG A 34 -26.75 34.82 15.34
N THR A 35 -25.55 34.31 15.15
CA THR A 35 -24.50 34.25 16.19
C THR A 35 -23.31 35.12 15.76
N ASP A 36 -22.46 35.50 16.71
CA ASP A 36 -21.21 36.19 16.40
C ASP A 36 -20.19 35.18 15.81
N PRO A 37 -19.25 35.62 14.95
CA PRO A 37 -18.20 34.75 14.42
C PRO A 37 -17.43 34.02 15.52
N GLY A 38 -17.14 32.73 15.32
CA GLY A 38 -16.48 31.89 16.32
C GLY A 38 -17.35 31.59 17.55
N THR A 39 -18.66 31.39 17.36
CA THR A 39 -19.58 30.92 18.40
C THR A 39 -19.69 29.38 18.41
N TYR A 40 -19.50 28.78 19.58
CA TYR A 40 -19.48 27.32 19.76
C TYR A 40 -20.34 26.89 20.96
N LEU A 41 -20.94 25.72 20.88
CA LEU A 41 -21.48 24.98 22.03
C LEU A 41 -20.40 24.04 22.57
N LYS A 42 -19.84 24.35 23.73
CA LYS A 42 -18.87 23.51 24.43
C LYS A 42 -19.57 22.53 25.35
N THR A 43 -19.19 21.26 25.28
CA THR A 43 -19.68 20.19 26.17
C THR A 43 -18.63 19.88 27.24
N ALA A 44 -19.03 19.91 28.51
CA ALA A 44 -18.20 19.53 29.65
C ALA A 44 -18.27 18.02 29.91
N ASP A 45 -17.38 17.50 30.78
CA ASP A 45 -17.27 16.06 31.07
C ASP A 45 -18.54 15.48 31.74
N ASP A 46 -19.37 16.32 32.36
CA ASP A 46 -20.68 15.95 32.94
C ASP A 46 -21.84 16.00 31.93
N GLY A 47 -21.55 16.30 30.65
CA GLY A 47 -22.54 16.47 29.58
C GLY A 47 -23.24 17.83 29.56
N SER A 48 -22.98 18.73 30.53
CA SER A 48 -23.49 20.08 30.49
C SER A 48 -22.92 20.87 29.30
N ARG A 49 -23.70 21.82 28.77
CA ARG A 49 -23.34 22.59 27.57
C ARG A 49 -23.36 24.08 27.86
N THR A 50 -22.38 24.80 27.31
CA THR A 50 -22.26 26.26 27.41
C THR A 50 -21.99 26.87 26.03
N VAL A 51 -22.46 28.10 25.81
CA VAL A 51 -22.13 28.87 24.60
C VAL A 51 -20.86 29.68 24.90
N GLU A 52 -19.80 29.46 24.12
CA GLU A 52 -18.59 30.27 24.12
C GLU A 52 -18.50 31.05 22.79
N VAL A 53 -18.03 32.30 22.82
CA VAL A 53 -18.11 33.26 21.71
C VAL A 53 -16.75 33.90 21.45
N GLY A 54 -16.42 34.14 20.18
CA GLY A 54 -15.19 34.80 19.77
C GLY A 54 -13.93 33.94 19.94
N LEU A 55 -14.09 32.60 19.92
CA LEU A 55 -12.97 31.67 19.93
C LEU A 55 -12.39 31.48 18.52
N ASP A 56 -11.08 31.28 18.44
CA ASP A 56 -10.41 30.77 17.24
C ASP A 56 -10.02 29.31 17.49
N LEU A 57 -10.83 28.38 16.95
CA LEU A 57 -10.65 26.94 17.10
C LEU A 57 -10.27 26.28 15.76
N ALA A 58 -9.32 26.90 15.05
CA ALA A 58 -8.78 26.40 13.79
C ALA A 58 -7.91 25.13 13.93
N ASP A 59 -7.30 24.91 15.10
CA ASP A 59 -6.35 23.81 15.31
C ASP A 59 -7.03 22.45 15.63
N PRO A 60 -6.61 21.34 15.00
CA PRO A 60 -7.09 19.99 15.31
C PRO A 60 -6.44 19.39 16.57
N GLY A 61 -7.24 18.69 17.38
CA GLY A 61 -6.79 17.99 18.58
C GLY A 61 -7.95 17.47 19.43
N PRO A 62 -7.65 16.78 20.56
CA PRO A 62 -8.69 16.23 21.46
C PRO A 62 -9.62 17.32 22.02
N GLU A 63 -9.07 18.49 22.38
CA GLU A 63 -9.84 19.60 22.94
C GLU A 63 -10.85 20.17 21.94
N ARG A 64 -10.50 20.23 20.65
CA ARG A 64 -11.39 20.75 19.58
C ARG A 64 -12.72 19.99 19.49
N LEU A 65 -12.71 18.70 19.85
CA LEU A 65 -13.87 17.82 19.81
C LEU A 65 -14.87 18.06 20.94
N ARG A 66 -14.55 18.91 21.93
CA ARG A 66 -15.53 19.39 22.93
C ARG A 66 -16.51 20.44 22.38
N TYR A 67 -16.21 21.03 21.22
CA TYR A 67 -16.90 22.20 20.68
C TYR A 67 -17.72 21.84 19.44
N TYR A 68 -19.00 22.21 19.47
CA TYR A 68 -19.92 22.13 18.34
C TYR A 68 -20.11 23.51 17.72
N ASP A 69 -19.87 23.62 16.42
CA ASP A 69 -19.83 24.88 15.68
C ASP A 69 -21.26 25.39 15.41
N LEU A 70 -21.65 26.52 16.01
CA LEU A 70 -22.93 27.15 15.70
C LEU A 70 -22.83 27.98 14.41
N PRO A 71 -23.86 27.98 13.54
CA PRO A 71 -23.83 28.79 12.34
C PRO A 71 -23.97 30.29 12.66
N GLU A 72 -23.18 31.13 11.97
CA GLU A 72 -23.29 32.60 12.04
C GLU A 72 -24.70 33.08 11.65
N LEU A 73 -25.35 32.41 10.70
CA LEU A 73 -26.74 32.65 10.30
C LEU A 73 -27.45 31.31 10.07
N TRP A 74 -28.66 31.19 10.61
CA TRP A 74 -29.59 30.10 10.32
C TRP A 74 -30.97 30.66 10.01
N CYS A 75 -31.64 30.11 8.99
CA CYS A 75 -32.98 30.50 8.56
C CYS A 75 -33.77 29.24 8.21
N SER A 76 -35.01 29.09 8.68
CA SER A 76 -35.83 27.88 8.50
C SER A 76 -36.36 27.64 7.07
N THR A 77 -36.13 28.56 6.13
CA THR A 77 -36.43 28.35 4.71
C THR A 77 -35.75 27.08 4.18
N GLY A 78 -36.50 26.23 3.49
CA GLY A 78 -36.00 24.97 2.90
C GLY A 78 -35.72 23.82 3.87
N TRP A 79 -35.75 24.06 5.19
CA TRP A 79 -35.37 23.07 6.22
C TRP A 79 -36.38 21.95 6.42
N TRP A 80 -35.85 20.74 6.68
CA TRP A 80 -36.67 19.57 7.00
C TRP A 80 -37.06 19.64 8.46
N THR A 81 -38.37 19.68 8.68
CA THR A 81 -38.95 19.90 9.99
C THR A 81 -39.74 18.65 10.36
N ARG A 82 -39.44 18.12 11.56
CA ARG A 82 -40.00 16.86 12.06
C ARG A 82 -40.93 17.18 13.23
N LEU A 83 -42.17 16.72 13.22
CA LEU A 83 -43.06 16.83 14.37
C LEU A 83 -42.73 15.70 15.35
N SER A 84 -42.24 16.04 16.55
CA SER A 84 -41.83 15.06 17.56
C SER A 84 -42.96 14.08 17.90
N GLY A 85 -42.60 12.80 18.04
CA GLY A 85 -43.53 11.72 18.41
C GLY A 85 -44.07 11.79 19.85
N GLY A 86 -43.58 12.70 20.70
CA GLY A 86 -44.06 12.88 22.08
C GLY A 86 -43.08 12.48 23.18
N ALA A 87 -41.95 11.89 22.81
CA ALA A 87 -40.85 11.48 23.69
C ALA A 87 -39.50 11.67 22.95
N PRO A 88 -38.36 11.75 23.67
CA PRO A 88 -37.06 12.08 23.07
C PRO A 88 -36.63 11.17 21.90
N ASP A 89 -36.87 9.87 22.02
CA ASP A 89 -36.50 8.85 21.02
C ASP A 89 -37.70 8.33 20.19
N ALA A 90 -38.84 9.04 20.21
CA ALA A 90 -40.00 8.64 19.44
C ALA A 90 -39.89 9.13 17.98
N GLU A 91 -40.03 8.19 17.03
CA GLU A 91 -40.13 8.47 15.60
C GLU A 91 -41.09 9.65 15.31
N PRO A 92 -40.76 10.54 14.36
CA PRO A 92 -41.57 11.70 14.08
C PRO A 92 -42.91 11.26 13.48
N SER A 93 -44.00 11.83 13.99
CA SER A 93 -45.34 11.48 13.53
C SER A 93 -45.66 12.03 12.14
N GLU A 94 -45.07 13.19 11.81
CA GLU A 94 -45.24 13.94 10.56
C GLU A 94 -43.93 14.65 10.25
N GLN A 95 -43.58 14.81 8.97
CA GLN A 95 -42.37 15.50 8.54
C GLN A 95 -42.54 16.14 7.16
N GLY A 96 -41.84 17.24 6.91
CA GLY A 96 -41.94 18.01 5.65
C GLY A 96 -41.03 19.24 5.66
N VAL A 97 -41.14 20.08 4.63
CA VAL A 97 -40.46 21.38 4.59
C VAL A 97 -41.12 22.33 5.60
N PHE A 98 -40.33 23.21 6.22
CA PHE A 98 -40.83 24.11 7.28
C PHE A 98 -42.09 24.89 6.90
N ALA A 99 -42.20 25.38 5.66
CA ALA A 99 -43.36 26.15 5.20
C ALA A 99 -44.68 25.38 5.34
N ASP A 100 -44.66 24.07 5.09
CA ASP A 100 -45.81 23.17 5.25
C ASP A 100 -46.00 22.79 6.74
N MET A 101 -44.90 22.45 7.42
CA MET A 101 -44.90 21.99 8.81
C MET A 101 -45.28 23.09 9.82
N ALA A 102 -45.08 24.37 9.48
CA ALA A 102 -45.51 25.51 10.29
C ALA A 102 -47.04 25.62 10.45
N ALA A 103 -47.82 24.97 9.57
CA ALA A 103 -49.27 24.90 9.67
C ALA A 103 -49.79 23.72 10.50
N VAL A 104 -48.92 22.80 10.92
CA VAL A 104 -49.29 21.58 11.67
C VAL A 104 -49.49 21.90 13.16
N GLU A 105 -50.45 21.24 13.81
CA GLU A 105 -50.74 21.46 15.24
C GLU A 105 -49.60 20.94 16.13
N THR A 106 -49.02 21.83 16.94
CA THR A 106 -47.88 21.54 17.81
C THR A 106 -48.25 21.69 19.29
N SER A 107 -47.43 21.11 20.16
CA SER A 107 -47.55 21.31 21.61
C SER A 107 -46.18 21.22 22.28
N PRO A 108 -46.02 21.65 23.56
CA PRO A 108 -44.75 21.48 24.27
C PRO A 108 -44.26 20.02 24.36
N LYS A 109 -45.16 19.04 24.23
CA LYS A 109 -44.80 17.60 24.16
C LYS A 109 -44.50 17.11 22.74
N ARG A 110 -45.04 17.78 21.72
CA ARG A 110 -44.83 17.48 20.29
C ARG A 110 -44.39 18.77 19.58
N PRO A 111 -43.18 19.28 19.85
CA PRO A 111 -42.64 20.43 19.15
C PRO A 111 -42.25 20.08 17.71
N LEU A 112 -42.07 21.10 16.88
CA LEU A 112 -41.31 20.99 15.63
C LEU A 112 -39.81 20.92 15.98
N VAL A 113 -39.11 20.01 15.32
CA VAL A 113 -37.69 19.74 15.52
C VAL A 113 -36.93 19.97 14.23
N PHE A 114 -35.86 20.76 14.33
CA PHE A 114 -34.85 20.99 13.30
C PHE A 114 -33.54 20.39 13.77
N CYS A 115 -32.76 19.78 12.87
CA CYS A 115 -31.45 19.25 13.22
C CYS A 115 -30.35 20.06 12.54
N LEU A 116 -29.57 20.84 13.28
CA LEU A 116 -28.48 21.65 12.72
C LEU A 116 -27.38 20.83 12.03
N ASP A 117 -27.44 19.49 12.09
CA ASP A 117 -26.52 18.57 11.43
C ASP A 117 -27.01 18.03 10.08
N ASP A 118 -28.17 18.46 9.57
CA ASP A 118 -28.54 18.20 8.17
C ASP A 118 -27.49 18.81 7.21
N MET A 119 -27.17 18.09 6.13
CA MET A 119 -25.99 18.35 5.28
C MET A 119 -26.35 18.67 3.82
N VAL A 120 -25.90 19.81 3.33
CA VAL A 120 -25.98 20.20 1.92
C VAL A 120 -24.66 19.86 1.22
N LEU A 121 -24.72 19.17 0.08
CA LEU A 121 -23.54 18.95 -0.78
C LEU A 121 -23.18 20.27 -1.48
N THR A 122 -21.91 20.64 -1.45
CA THR A 122 -21.42 21.92 -1.97
C THR A 122 -20.09 21.78 -2.70
N ASP A 123 -19.81 22.69 -3.63
CA ASP A 123 -18.49 22.83 -4.22
C ASP A 123 -17.49 23.53 -3.27
N GLU A 124 -16.23 23.66 -3.71
CA GLU A 124 -15.17 24.36 -2.96
C GLU A 124 -15.48 25.83 -2.58
N ARG A 125 -16.54 26.43 -3.15
CA ARG A 125 -16.99 27.82 -2.91
C ARG A 125 -18.29 27.88 -2.13
N LEU A 126 -18.69 26.78 -1.49
CA LEU A 126 -19.93 26.61 -0.73
C LEU A 126 -21.21 26.82 -1.57
N ARG A 127 -21.13 26.65 -2.90
CA ARG A 127 -22.32 26.68 -3.76
C ARG A 127 -22.99 25.29 -3.72
N PRO A 128 -24.31 25.19 -3.46
CA PRO A 128 -25.00 23.91 -3.46
C PRO A 128 -24.86 23.15 -4.78
N GLU A 129 -24.61 21.86 -4.69
CA GLU A 129 -24.70 20.91 -5.81
C GLU A 129 -26.09 20.28 -5.82
N GLU A 130 -26.61 19.91 -7.00
CA GLU A 130 -27.84 19.11 -7.07
C GLU A 130 -27.57 17.63 -6.75
N TRP A 131 -28.35 17.12 -5.82
CA TRP A 131 -28.47 15.72 -5.45
C TRP A 131 -29.91 15.41 -5.04
N LYS A 132 -30.43 14.29 -5.54
CA LYS A 132 -31.64 13.64 -5.05
C LYS A 132 -31.36 12.14 -5.05
N ALA A 133 -31.97 11.42 -4.12
CA ALA A 133 -32.07 9.98 -4.23
C ALA A 133 -33.02 9.65 -5.39
N ASP A 134 -32.47 9.05 -6.44
CA ASP A 134 -33.16 8.73 -7.70
C ASP A 134 -33.16 7.22 -8.01
N GLY A 135 -32.76 6.38 -7.04
CA GLY A 135 -32.58 4.94 -7.18
C GLY A 135 -31.44 4.51 -8.11
N THR A 136 -30.69 5.44 -8.72
CA THR A 136 -29.57 5.10 -9.59
C THR A 136 -28.34 4.79 -8.74
N PRO A 137 -27.78 3.56 -8.77
CA PRO A 137 -26.67 3.16 -7.90
C PRO A 137 -25.51 4.14 -7.84
N GLU A 138 -25.11 4.67 -9.00
CA GLU A 138 -23.98 5.59 -9.15
C GLU A 138 -24.16 6.91 -8.38
N ASN A 139 -25.39 7.42 -8.31
CA ASN A 139 -25.72 8.72 -7.71
C ASN A 139 -25.84 8.69 -6.18
N ARG A 140 -25.75 7.48 -5.59
CA ARG A 140 -25.88 7.25 -4.15
C ARG A 140 -24.70 7.81 -3.37
N LEU A 141 -24.94 7.94 -2.07
CA LEU A 141 -23.94 8.38 -1.10
C LEU A 141 -23.34 7.15 -0.41
N ALA A 142 -22.07 7.23 -0.03
CA ALA A 142 -21.53 6.49 1.11
C ALA A 142 -21.31 7.50 2.24
N LEU A 143 -22.08 7.36 3.32
CA LEU A 143 -22.01 8.21 4.51
C LEU A 143 -21.10 7.55 5.54
N PHE A 144 -20.10 8.26 6.06
CA PHE A 144 -19.19 7.72 7.07
C PHE A 144 -19.38 8.38 8.44
N CYS A 145 -19.56 7.56 9.46
CA CYS A 145 -19.53 7.98 10.86
C CYS A 145 -18.12 8.51 11.23
N ASN A 146 -18.01 9.39 12.23
CA ASN A 146 -16.73 9.97 12.65
C ASN A 146 -15.72 8.94 13.17
N THR A 147 -16.18 7.95 13.94
CA THR A 147 -15.37 6.81 14.39
C THR A 147 -15.12 5.78 13.30
N PHE A 148 -15.74 5.95 12.12
CA PHE A 148 -15.84 4.97 11.05
C PHE A 148 -16.36 3.63 11.56
N CYS A 149 -15.49 2.71 11.98
CA CYS A 149 -15.88 1.35 12.39
C CYS A 149 -15.00 0.79 13.51
N ASP A 150 -14.46 1.65 14.38
CA ASP A 150 -13.71 1.21 15.58
C ASP A 150 -14.61 0.38 16.52
N ASP A 151 -13.99 -0.62 17.16
CA ASP A 151 -14.69 -1.77 17.76
C ASP A 151 -15.51 -1.42 19.02
N GLY A 152 -16.78 -1.04 18.84
CA GLY A 152 -17.80 -0.97 19.91
C GLY A 152 -17.91 0.36 20.65
N GLY A 153 -17.55 1.48 20.00
CA GLY A 153 -17.54 2.82 20.59
C GLY A 153 -18.63 3.78 20.10
N SER A 154 -19.37 3.48 19.01
CA SER A 154 -20.42 4.36 18.50
C SER A 154 -21.82 3.87 18.89
N PRO A 155 -22.74 4.75 19.32
CA PRO A 155 -24.15 4.40 19.43
C PRO A 155 -24.78 3.90 18.12
N ASP A 156 -24.13 4.20 16.99
CA ASP A 156 -24.58 3.81 15.66
C ASP A 156 -23.98 2.48 15.18
N ASP A 157 -23.08 1.83 15.93
CA ASP A 157 -22.28 0.68 15.47
C ASP A 157 -23.12 -0.48 14.89
N ALA A 158 -24.35 -0.67 15.38
CA ALA A 158 -25.29 -1.66 14.86
C ALA A 158 -25.78 -1.38 13.42
N GLU A 159 -25.61 -0.15 12.93
CA GLU A 159 -25.96 0.31 11.59
C GLU A 159 -24.73 0.53 10.69
N LEU A 160 -23.51 0.32 11.18
CA LEU A 160 -22.26 0.56 10.43
C LEU A 160 -21.75 -0.72 9.75
N GLY A 161 -21.37 -0.60 8.48
CA GLY A 161 -20.67 -1.66 7.75
C GLY A 161 -19.21 -1.82 8.16
N PRO A 162 -18.50 -2.85 7.65
CA PRO A 162 -17.14 -3.19 8.08
C PRO A 162 -16.10 -2.07 7.88
N TYR A 163 -16.38 -1.06 7.05
CA TYR A 163 -15.53 0.12 6.79
C TYR A 163 -16.07 1.43 7.36
N GLY A 164 -17.19 1.39 8.09
CA GLY A 164 -17.82 2.58 8.68
C GLY A 164 -18.82 3.31 7.79
N VAL A 165 -19.20 2.69 6.66
CA VAL A 165 -20.34 3.12 5.84
C VAL A 165 -21.63 2.92 6.65
N PHE A 166 -22.41 3.97 6.83
CA PHE A 166 -23.68 3.92 7.53
C PHE A 166 -24.76 3.27 6.67
N ARG A 167 -25.49 2.33 7.27
CA ARG A 167 -26.53 1.47 6.67
C ARG A 167 -26.08 0.92 5.31
N PRO A 168 -25.03 0.08 5.21
CA PRO A 168 -24.53 -0.41 3.92
C PRO A 168 -25.61 -1.19 3.15
N ASP A 169 -25.68 -1.05 1.83
CA ASP A 169 -26.68 -1.77 1.02
C ASP A 169 -26.27 -3.22 0.71
N ALA A 170 -26.29 -4.05 1.75
CA ALA A 170 -26.10 -5.49 1.63
C ALA A 170 -27.23 -6.17 0.83
N ALA A 171 -28.43 -5.61 0.82
CA ALA A 171 -29.59 -6.20 0.15
C ALA A 171 -29.46 -6.21 -1.39
N ASN A 172 -28.75 -5.24 -1.96
CA ASN A 172 -28.54 -5.13 -3.41
C ASN A 172 -27.10 -5.43 -3.87
N HIS A 173 -26.27 -6.02 -3.01
CA HIS A 173 -24.82 -6.22 -3.24
C HIS A 173 -24.10 -4.90 -3.58
N GLN A 174 -24.29 -3.88 -2.74
CA GLN A 174 -23.69 -2.55 -2.88
C GLN A 174 -23.27 -2.01 -1.50
N GLU A 175 -22.54 -2.82 -0.73
CA GLU A 175 -22.13 -2.49 0.66
C GLU A 175 -21.16 -1.28 0.74
N TYR A 176 -20.61 -0.87 -0.41
CA TYR A 176 -19.84 0.36 -0.63
C TYR A 176 -20.71 1.63 -0.88
N PHE A 177 -22.04 1.51 -0.76
CA PHE A 177 -22.98 2.63 -0.69
C PHE A 177 -23.86 2.50 0.56
N SER A 178 -24.33 3.62 1.07
CA SER A 178 -25.42 3.65 2.04
C SER A 178 -26.74 3.26 1.35
N ALA A 179 -27.58 2.54 2.09
CA ALA A 179 -28.96 2.20 1.74
C ALA A 179 -29.72 3.47 1.36
N ASP A 180 -30.49 3.40 0.27
CA ASP A 180 -31.22 4.55 -0.25
C ASP A 180 -32.27 4.97 0.79
N PRO A 181 -32.32 6.25 1.24
CA PRO A 181 -33.32 6.70 2.20
C PRO A 181 -34.72 6.64 1.57
N SER A 182 -35.50 5.64 1.97
CA SER A 182 -36.83 5.32 1.42
C SER A 182 -37.88 6.42 1.61
N ASP A 183 -37.56 7.43 2.41
CA ASP A 183 -38.40 8.56 2.80
C ASP A 183 -38.11 9.87 2.01
N VAL A 184 -37.20 9.83 1.02
CA VAL A 184 -36.62 11.06 0.43
C VAL A 184 -36.46 10.95 -1.09
N THR A 185 -37.18 11.76 -1.88
CA THR A 185 -36.99 11.80 -3.34
C THR A 185 -36.99 13.22 -3.96
N ASP A 186 -37.27 14.24 -3.16
CA ASP A 186 -37.55 15.61 -3.62
C ASP A 186 -36.63 16.70 -3.08
N ARG A 187 -35.98 16.51 -1.92
CA ARG A 187 -35.08 17.49 -1.27
C ARG A 187 -33.60 17.40 -1.70
N ASN A 188 -32.89 18.54 -1.65
CA ASN A 188 -31.49 18.67 -2.08
C ASN A 188 -30.46 18.60 -0.91
N TYR A 189 -30.70 17.75 0.10
CA TYR A 189 -29.80 17.60 1.25
C TYR A 189 -30.04 16.31 2.05
N VAL A 190 -29.01 15.90 2.79
CA VAL A 190 -28.98 14.67 3.58
C VAL A 190 -29.55 14.97 4.97
N ALA A 191 -30.70 14.36 5.27
CA ALA A 191 -31.38 14.45 6.58
C ALA A 191 -31.54 13.07 7.28
N THR A 192 -30.87 12.05 6.75
CA THR A 192 -30.80 10.67 7.28
C THR A 192 -29.32 10.26 7.26
N TYR A 193 -28.71 10.08 8.43
CA TYR A 193 -27.26 9.98 8.60
C TYR A 193 -26.89 9.39 9.97
N PRO A 194 -25.64 8.90 10.17
CA PRO A 194 -25.14 8.58 11.51
C PRO A 194 -25.04 9.84 12.37
N ARG A 195 -25.20 9.71 13.69
CA ARG A 195 -25.22 10.81 14.69
C ARG A 195 -24.11 11.83 14.53
N TRP A 196 -22.95 11.39 14.03
CA TRP A 196 -21.88 12.28 13.62
C TRP A 196 -21.28 11.81 12.29
N THR A 197 -21.73 12.43 11.20
CA THR A 197 -21.11 12.23 9.87
C THR A 197 -19.81 13.02 9.75
N ARG A 198 -18.77 12.37 9.23
CA ARG A 198 -17.44 12.97 9.04
C ARG A 198 -17.04 13.13 7.58
N LEU A 199 -17.49 12.23 6.71
CA LEU A 199 -17.16 12.19 5.29
C LEU A 199 -18.39 11.71 4.51
N ILE A 200 -18.63 12.31 3.35
CA ILE A 200 -19.54 11.78 2.33
C ILE A 200 -18.71 11.46 1.08
N ILE A 201 -18.98 10.32 0.45
CA ILE A 201 -18.48 9.99 -0.89
C ILE A 201 -19.68 9.86 -1.84
N ARG A 202 -19.61 10.51 -3.02
CA ARG A 202 -20.64 10.45 -4.08
C ARG A 202 -19.97 10.55 -5.44
N ASN A 203 -20.35 9.72 -6.42
CA ASN A 203 -19.86 9.83 -7.80
C ASN A 203 -18.31 9.83 -7.95
N GLY A 204 -17.57 9.24 -7.02
CA GLY A 204 -16.10 9.30 -7.00
C GLY A 204 -15.49 10.50 -6.27
N ASN A 205 -16.30 11.43 -5.76
CA ASN A 205 -15.86 12.65 -5.09
C ASN A 205 -15.90 12.49 -3.57
N LEU A 206 -14.91 13.06 -2.87
CA LEU A 206 -14.85 13.16 -1.41
C LEU A 206 -15.39 14.54 -0.97
N TYR A 207 -16.26 14.56 0.05
CA TYR A 207 -16.83 15.78 0.62
C TYR A 207 -16.54 15.86 2.13
N ASP A 208 -15.79 16.89 2.55
CA ASP A 208 -15.50 17.15 3.97
C ASP A 208 -16.68 17.85 4.65
N VAL A 209 -17.14 17.31 5.77
CA VAL A 209 -18.35 17.75 6.48
C VAL A 209 -18.03 18.54 7.76
N PHE A 210 -16.76 18.64 8.15
CA PHE A 210 -16.40 19.02 9.53
C PHE A 210 -16.56 20.51 9.82
N ALA A 211 -16.03 21.39 8.96
CA ALA A 211 -15.72 22.78 9.34
C ALA A 211 -16.60 23.86 8.70
N ALA A 212 -17.49 23.51 7.77
CA ALA A 212 -18.18 24.48 6.93
C ALA A 212 -19.70 24.50 7.17
N ARG A 213 -20.30 25.68 7.02
CA ARG A 213 -21.75 25.93 7.08
C ARG A 213 -22.22 26.55 5.77
N THR A 214 -23.47 26.31 5.38
CA THR A 214 -24.03 26.93 4.17
C THR A 214 -24.29 28.43 4.38
N PRO A 215 -23.81 29.31 3.49
CA PRO A 215 -23.94 30.76 3.62
C PRO A 215 -25.35 31.28 3.28
N GLU A 216 -25.57 32.56 3.58
CA GLU A 216 -26.76 33.30 3.12
C GLU A 216 -26.88 33.27 1.59
N GLY A 217 -28.08 33.00 1.07
CA GLY A 217 -28.33 32.85 -0.36
C GLY A 217 -28.34 31.40 -0.89
N CYS A 218 -28.06 30.41 -0.04
CA CYS A 218 -28.39 29.00 -0.31
C CYS A 218 -29.87 28.69 -0.03
N ASP A 219 -30.42 27.65 -0.66
CA ASP A 219 -31.81 27.19 -0.41
C ASP A 219 -32.05 26.74 1.04
N VAL A 220 -30.99 26.29 1.71
CA VAL A 220 -30.95 25.92 3.13
C VAL A 220 -29.75 26.62 3.76
N VAL A 221 -29.98 27.53 4.71
CA VAL A 221 -28.96 28.39 5.32
C VAL A 221 -28.60 27.91 6.72
N GLY A 222 -27.30 27.86 7.04
CA GLY A 222 -26.79 27.42 8.35
C GLY A 222 -26.67 25.89 8.53
N ALA A 223 -26.97 25.11 7.48
CA ALA A 223 -26.76 23.66 7.46
C ALA A 223 -25.26 23.32 7.46
N ARG A 224 -24.89 22.07 7.75
CA ARG A 224 -23.50 21.63 7.48
C ARG A 224 -23.27 21.64 5.97
N ALA A 225 -22.18 22.27 5.53
CA ALA A 225 -21.76 22.19 4.14
C ALA A 225 -20.79 21.01 3.99
N ALA A 226 -21.19 20.01 3.21
CA ALA A 226 -20.30 18.94 2.78
C ALA A 226 -19.52 19.45 1.56
N VAL A 227 -18.24 19.81 1.75
CA VAL A 227 -17.44 20.56 0.78
C VAL A 227 -16.64 19.62 -0.12
N ARG A 228 -16.95 19.62 -1.42
CA ARG A 228 -16.27 18.81 -2.42
C ARG A 228 -14.78 19.15 -2.46
N SER A 229 -13.95 18.11 -2.39
CA SER A 229 -12.49 18.22 -2.32
C SER A 229 -11.75 17.34 -3.34
N VAL A 230 -12.49 16.62 -4.18
CA VAL A 230 -12.06 15.72 -5.28
C VAL A 230 -13.07 15.88 -6.43
N ASP A 231 -12.63 15.84 -7.69
CA ASP A 231 -13.47 15.97 -8.89
C ASP A 231 -13.18 14.84 -9.88
N ALA A 232 -13.72 13.66 -9.57
CA ALA A 232 -13.42 12.38 -10.22
C ALA A 232 -13.45 12.40 -11.77
N PRO A 233 -14.46 13.00 -12.44
CA PRO A 233 -14.51 13.03 -13.90
C PRO A 233 -13.42 13.90 -14.54
N ALA A 234 -12.82 14.83 -13.79
CA ALA A 234 -11.82 15.78 -14.27
C ALA A 234 -10.37 15.33 -14.01
N GLU A 235 -10.16 14.30 -13.19
CA GLU A 235 -8.87 13.97 -12.60
C GLU A 235 -7.97 13.09 -13.48
N LEU A 236 -8.43 11.90 -13.88
CA LEU A 236 -7.70 11.01 -14.78
C LEU A 236 -8.61 9.89 -15.34
N SER A 237 -8.51 9.61 -16.65
CA SER A 237 -9.23 8.50 -17.29
C SER A 237 -8.45 7.18 -17.33
N VAL A 238 -9.19 6.07 -17.36
CA VAL A 238 -8.65 4.72 -17.66
C VAL A 238 -8.06 4.66 -19.07
N GLY A 239 -6.83 4.16 -19.19
CA GLY A 239 -6.03 4.09 -20.41
C GLY A 239 -5.01 5.23 -20.52
N THR A 240 -5.11 6.26 -19.67
CA THR A 240 -4.16 7.38 -19.64
C THR A 240 -3.02 7.06 -18.67
N ARG A 241 -1.78 6.97 -19.16
CA ARG A 241 -0.59 6.87 -18.30
C ARG A 241 -0.39 8.14 -17.49
N VAL A 242 0.02 7.99 -16.23
CA VAL A 242 0.39 9.10 -15.34
C VAL A 242 1.77 9.67 -15.76
N GLY A 243 1.78 10.49 -16.82
CA GLY A 243 3.01 11.02 -17.43
C GLY A 243 3.70 12.11 -16.58
N ASP A 244 2.92 13.07 -16.09
CA ASP A 244 3.26 14.01 -15.02
C ASP A 244 1.95 14.53 -14.39
N ARG A 245 2.00 15.05 -13.16
CA ARG A 245 0.82 15.30 -12.28
C ARG A 245 -0.31 16.11 -12.93
N PRO A 246 -1.59 15.75 -12.67
CA PRO A 246 -2.72 16.69 -12.74
C PRO A 246 -2.86 17.58 -11.50
N LEU A 247 -2.81 17.02 -10.28
CA LEU A 247 -3.14 17.75 -9.03
C LEU A 247 -2.07 17.62 -7.92
N GLY A 248 -1.96 18.65 -7.10
CA GLY A 248 -1.11 18.68 -5.89
C GLY A 248 -1.89 18.27 -4.64
N ARG A 249 -1.18 18.02 -3.54
CA ARG A 249 -1.82 17.86 -2.22
C ARG A 249 -2.34 19.22 -1.75
N VAL A 250 -3.55 19.23 -1.18
CA VAL A 250 -4.19 20.38 -0.55
C VAL A 250 -4.36 20.06 0.92
N ASP A 251 -3.70 20.83 1.78
CA ASP A 251 -3.74 20.66 3.24
C ASP A 251 -4.68 21.72 3.84
N ARG A 252 -5.71 21.29 4.57
CA ARG A 252 -6.57 22.13 5.43
C ARG A 252 -6.49 21.59 6.87
N PRO A 253 -6.77 22.39 7.92
CA PRO A 253 -6.55 21.97 9.31
C PRO A 253 -7.22 20.65 9.69
N PHE A 254 -8.46 20.43 9.22
CA PHE A 254 -9.21 19.21 9.52
C PHE A 254 -9.17 18.15 8.41
N PHE A 255 -8.75 18.51 7.20
CA PHE A 255 -8.83 17.64 6.03
C PHE A 255 -7.71 17.94 5.03
N SER A 256 -6.81 16.98 4.83
CA SER A 256 -5.77 17.05 3.80
C SER A 256 -6.06 16.03 2.72
N VAL A 257 -5.88 16.36 1.44
CA VAL A 257 -6.23 15.47 0.31
C VAL A 257 -5.21 15.56 -0.82
N GLN A 258 -4.95 14.44 -1.47
CA GLN A 258 -4.22 14.36 -2.74
C GLN A 258 -4.97 13.41 -3.70
N PRO A 259 -5.67 13.95 -4.70
CA PRO A 259 -6.29 13.13 -5.74
C PRO A 259 -5.24 12.51 -6.65
N VAL A 260 -5.53 11.32 -7.18
CA VAL A 260 -4.65 10.54 -8.07
C VAL A 260 -3.20 10.48 -7.53
N HIS A 261 -3.09 10.17 -6.25
CA HIS A 261 -1.81 9.84 -5.63
C HIS A 261 -1.23 8.60 -6.31
N HIS A 262 0.02 8.77 -6.74
CA HIS A 262 0.87 7.78 -7.36
C HIS A 262 2.24 7.90 -6.73
N GLN A 263 2.97 6.79 -6.67
CA GLN A 263 4.38 6.83 -6.35
C GLN A 263 5.24 6.71 -7.60
N ARG A 264 6.37 7.42 -7.53
CA ARG A 264 7.50 7.23 -8.39
C ARG A 264 8.36 6.18 -7.72
N PHE A 265 8.42 5.03 -8.38
CA PHE A 265 9.55 4.14 -8.21
C PHE A 265 10.80 4.88 -8.70
N ASP A 266 11.87 4.88 -7.89
CA ASP A 266 13.23 5.21 -8.36
C ASP A 266 13.79 4.06 -9.24
N ALA A 267 12.97 3.65 -10.21
CA ALA A 267 13.21 2.58 -11.14
C ALA A 267 14.17 3.03 -12.25
N SER A 268 15.43 3.26 -11.87
CA SER A 268 16.50 3.07 -12.84
C SER A 268 16.76 1.57 -12.98
N ARG A 269 16.38 0.99 -14.14
CA ARG A 269 16.95 -0.28 -14.66
C ARG A 269 18.41 -0.08 -15.11
N SER A 270 19.15 0.71 -14.34
CA SER A 270 20.42 1.35 -14.66
C SER A 270 21.11 1.73 -13.35
N TYR A 271 21.52 0.73 -12.57
CA TYR A 271 22.22 0.91 -11.30
C TYR A 271 23.69 1.34 -11.47
N SER A 272 23.99 2.10 -12.53
CA SER A 272 25.22 2.86 -12.71
C SER A 272 25.24 4.11 -11.82
N ARG A 273 25.16 3.89 -10.49
CA ARG A 273 25.48 4.90 -9.48
C ARG A 273 26.92 5.40 -9.74
N PRO A 274 27.15 6.71 -9.96
CA PRO A 274 28.51 7.20 -10.16
C PRO A 274 29.39 6.92 -8.93
N GLN A 275 30.63 6.49 -9.14
CA GLN A 275 31.60 6.34 -8.06
C GLN A 275 31.87 7.72 -7.43
N GLY A 276 31.55 7.88 -6.14
CA GLY A 276 31.83 9.11 -5.38
C GLY A 276 30.68 9.68 -4.53
N HIS A 277 29.48 9.08 -4.54
CA HIS A 277 28.30 9.61 -3.82
C HIS A 277 28.06 9.05 -2.40
N ALA A 278 28.95 8.21 -1.87
CA ALA A 278 28.98 7.92 -0.44
C ALA A 278 29.82 8.99 0.28
N LEU A 279 29.28 9.57 1.35
CA LEU A 279 30.09 10.41 2.24
C LEU A 279 31.15 9.58 2.98
N PRO A 280 32.19 10.21 3.58
CA PRO A 280 33.25 9.51 4.30
C PRO A 280 32.79 8.62 5.47
N ASN A 281 31.53 8.71 5.90
CA ASN A 281 30.92 7.90 6.95
C ASN A 281 30.06 6.73 6.42
N GLY A 282 30.05 6.47 5.11
CA GLY A 282 29.33 5.33 4.51
C GLY A 282 27.80 5.46 4.46
N VAL A 283 27.22 6.55 4.96
CA VAL A 283 25.78 6.81 4.86
C VAL A 283 25.42 7.16 3.41
N CYS A 284 24.47 6.44 2.83
CA CYS A 284 23.89 6.78 1.52
C CYS A 284 23.27 8.18 1.60
N ARG A 285 23.58 9.09 0.67
CA ARG A 285 23.02 10.45 0.59
C ARG A 285 22.46 10.78 -0.80
N GLU A 286 21.56 9.93 -1.28
CA GLU A 286 20.97 10.05 -2.63
C GLU A 286 20.09 11.31 -2.82
N TRP A 287 19.72 11.98 -1.72
CA TRP A 287 18.95 13.22 -1.68
C TRP A 287 19.73 14.50 -2.04
N GLU A 288 21.07 14.48 -2.01
CA GLU A 288 21.83 15.72 -2.23
C GLU A 288 21.88 16.15 -3.71
N ARG A 289 21.47 15.28 -4.66
CA ARG A 289 21.22 15.63 -6.07
C ARG A 289 20.13 14.76 -6.71
N PRO A 290 19.10 15.33 -7.35
CA PRO A 290 18.20 14.56 -8.21
C PRO A 290 18.99 13.96 -9.40
N PHE A 291 18.61 12.75 -9.82
CA PHE A 291 19.18 12.12 -11.01
C PHE A 291 18.99 13.03 -12.24
N PRO A 292 20.05 13.32 -13.03
CA PRO A 292 19.88 14.06 -14.27
C PRO A 292 19.06 13.22 -15.26
N LEU A 293 18.01 13.82 -15.81
CA LEU A 293 17.15 13.22 -16.84
C LEU A 293 18.00 12.84 -18.07
N LEU A 294 18.35 11.56 -18.20
CA LEU A 294 19.16 11.05 -19.31
C LEU A 294 18.35 10.97 -20.63
N PRO A 295 18.86 11.49 -21.76
CA PRO A 295 18.11 11.59 -23.01
C PRO A 295 18.03 10.26 -23.78
N SER A 296 17.20 9.32 -23.31
CA SER A 296 16.77 8.16 -24.10
C SER A 296 15.45 7.58 -23.56
N GLY A 297 14.47 7.36 -24.44
CA GLY A 297 13.08 7.01 -24.11
C GLY A 297 12.81 5.64 -23.47
N TRP A 298 13.80 5.02 -22.84
CA TRP A 298 13.64 3.84 -21.98
C TRP A 298 13.45 4.21 -20.50
N GLN A 299 13.36 5.52 -20.18
CA GLN A 299 12.88 6.01 -18.90
C GLN A 299 11.39 5.67 -18.68
N THR A 300 11.11 4.41 -18.36
CA THR A 300 9.91 4.11 -17.57
C THR A 300 10.28 4.35 -16.12
N VAL A 301 10.07 5.59 -15.65
CA VAL A 301 9.63 5.78 -14.26
C VAL A 301 8.39 4.93 -14.16
N ARG A 302 8.50 3.74 -13.59
CA ARG A 302 7.35 2.88 -13.37
C ARG A 302 6.54 3.58 -12.29
N THR A 303 5.43 4.19 -12.70
CA THR A 303 4.45 4.78 -11.80
C THR A 303 3.45 3.71 -11.40
N CYS A 304 3.39 3.44 -10.12
CA CYS A 304 2.36 2.65 -9.46
C CYS A 304 1.46 3.61 -8.68
N GLY A 305 0.32 3.12 -8.20
CA GLY A 305 -0.63 3.98 -7.50
C GLY A 305 -1.51 4.79 -8.46
N ARG A 306 -2.82 4.59 -8.37
CA ARG A 306 -3.84 5.51 -8.87
C ARG A 306 -4.98 5.50 -7.85
N SER A 307 -4.77 6.17 -6.72
CA SER A 307 -5.74 6.22 -5.62
C SER A 307 -5.86 7.65 -5.11
N ASP A 308 -7.03 8.06 -4.64
CA ASP A 308 -7.14 9.33 -3.91
C ASP A 308 -6.80 9.06 -2.44
N VAL A 309 -5.98 9.91 -1.83
CA VAL A 309 -5.60 9.76 -0.42
C VAL A 309 -6.00 11.00 0.37
N ALA A 310 -6.51 10.80 1.59
CA ALA A 310 -6.92 11.87 2.47
C ALA A 310 -6.56 11.59 3.92
N LEU A 311 -6.25 12.65 4.69
CA LEU A 311 -6.15 12.61 6.15
C LEU A 311 -7.32 13.41 6.72
N LEU A 312 -8.18 12.73 7.47
CA LEU A 312 -9.29 13.30 8.21
C LEU A 312 -8.86 13.42 9.68
N ARG A 313 -8.69 14.65 10.16
CA ARG A 313 -8.50 14.96 11.59
C ARG A 313 -9.84 15.09 12.30
N CYS A 314 -9.81 15.11 13.63
CA CYS A 314 -10.97 15.27 14.50
C CYS A 314 -12.06 14.22 14.21
N CYS A 315 -11.66 12.95 14.10
CA CYS A 315 -12.58 11.81 13.94
C CYS A 315 -13.13 11.30 15.28
N GLY A 316 -12.54 11.68 16.41
CA GLY A 316 -13.02 11.31 17.75
C GLY A 316 -11.89 11.38 18.77
N VAL A 317 -12.15 10.91 19.99
CA VAL A 317 -11.13 10.72 21.03
C VAL A 317 -11.13 9.23 21.42
N ASP A 318 -9.96 8.65 21.67
CA ASP A 318 -9.86 7.29 22.23
C ASP A 318 -9.91 7.28 23.77
N GLU A 319 -9.93 6.08 24.36
CA GLU A 319 -10.01 5.92 25.82
C GLU A 319 -8.78 6.48 26.57
N GLU A 320 -7.67 6.69 25.87
CA GLU A 320 -6.42 7.26 26.40
C GLU A 320 -6.35 8.79 26.23
N GLY A 321 -7.37 9.41 25.62
CA GLY A 321 -7.42 10.84 25.37
C GLY A 321 -6.68 11.30 24.11
N ASN A 322 -6.29 10.39 23.21
CA ASN A 322 -5.67 10.74 21.94
C ASN A 322 -6.74 11.12 20.91
N GLU A 323 -6.44 12.09 20.04
CA GLU A 323 -7.26 12.40 18.88
C GLU A 323 -7.21 11.21 17.91
N ARG A 324 -8.39 10.71 17.52
CA ARG A 324 -8.52 9.80 16.39
C ARG A 324 -8.50 10.60 15.10
N ALA A 325 -7.69 10.15 14.14
CA ALA A 325 -7.67 10.61 12.77
C ALA A 325 -7.70 9.41 11.82
N ILE A 326 -8.15 9.60 10.59
CA ILE A 326 -8.25 8.54 9.58
C ILE A 326 -7.42 8.91 8.36
N TYR A 327 -6.51 8.02 7.96
CA TYR A 327 -5.91 8.05 6.63
C TYR A 327 -6.78 7.21 5.71
N LEU A 328 -7.54 7.85 4.83
CA LEU A 328 -8.33 7.19 3.80
C LEU A 328 -7.48 7.00 2.55
N GLN A 329 -7.44 5.79 2.01
CA GLN A 329 -6.98 5.51 0.65
C GLN A 329 -8.12 4.93 -0.18
N TYR A 330 -8.57 5.71 -1.16
CA TYR A 330 -9.78 5.47 -1.93
C TYR A 330 -9.44 5.03 -3.36
N LEU A 331 -9.98 3.89 -3.77
CA LEU A 331 -9.83 3.33 -5.12
C LEU A 331 -11.19 3.20 -5.81
N ARG A 332 -11.27 3.80 -6.99
CA ARG A 332 -12.46 3.79 -7.87
C ARG A 332 -12.25 2.71 -8.94
N LEU A 333 -13.05 1.65 -8.93
CA LEU A 333 -12.88 0.47 -9.79
C LEU A 333 -14.03 0.32 -10.79
N SER A 334 -13.73 -0.02 -12.04
CA SER A 334 -14.70 -0.48 -13.04
C SER A 334 -14.39 -1.94 -13.37
N PHE A 335 -15.40 -2.81 -13.36
CA PHE A 335 -15.25 -4.20 -13.79
C PHE A 335 -15.86 -4.35 -15.18
N ASP A 336 -15.05 -4.80 -16.14
CA ASP A 336 -15.53 -5.20 -17.46
C ASP A 336 -15.63 -6.73 -17.49
N PHE A 337 -16.85 -7.24 -17.60
CA PHE A 337 -17.13 -8.68 -17.69
C PHE A 337 -17.15 -9.20 -19.13
N HIS A 338 -17.10 -8.30 -20.12
CA HIS A 338 -17.04 -8.62 -21.55
C HIS A 338 -15.83 -7.96 -22.25
N PRO A 339 -14.62 -8.00 -21.67
CA PRO A 339 -13.46 -7.27 -22.20
C PRO A 339 -13.02 -7.84 -23.54
N THR A 340 -12.54 -6.97 -24.43
CA THR A 340 -11.92 -7.40 -25.69
C THR A 340 -10.50 -7.92 -25.41
N PRO A 341 -10.21 -9.23 -25.57
CA PRO A 341 -8.92 -9.80 -25.19
C PRO A 341 -7.80 -9.25 -26.07
N SER A 342 -6.77 -8.67 -25.48
CA SER A 342 -5.68 -7.98 -26.17
C SER A 342 -4.43 -7.88 -25.30
N GLY A 343 -3.26 -7.67 -25.92
CA GLY A 343 -1.99 -7.63 -25.19
C GLY A 343 -1.81 -8.87 -24.30
N LEU A 344 -1.51 -8.67 -23.01
CA LEU A 344 -1.32 -9.74 -22.03
C LEU A 344 -2.52 -10.68 -21.85
N THR A 345 -3.73 -10.27 -22.21
CA THR A 345 -4.95 -11.10 -22.12
C THR A 345 -5.30 -11.81 -23.44
N ALA A 346 -4.45 -11.73 -24.46
CA ALA A 346 -4.69 -12.40 -25.74
C ALA A 346 -4.92 -13.92 -25.55
N GLY A 347 -6.02 -14.41 -26.12
CA GLY A 347 -6.45 -15.80 -25.98
C GLY A 347 -7.16 -16.15 -24.66
N TRP A 348 -7.44 -15.17 -23.79
CA TRP A 348 -8.30 -15.37 -22.61
C TRP A 348 -9.77 -15.18 -23.00
N THR A 349 -10.66 -15.93 -22.36
CA THR A 349 -12.10 -15.86 -22.62
C THR A 349 -12.75 -14.92 -21.59
N PRO A 350 -13.53 -13.90 -22.00
CA PRO A 350 -14.37 -13.11 -21.11
C PRO A 350 -15.28 -13.99 -20.25
N CYS A 351 -15.52 -13.61 -19.00
CA CYS A 351 -16.38 -14.40 -18.12
C CYS A 351 -17.85 -14.43 -18.58
N SER A 352 -18.56 -15.47 -18.17
CA SER A 352 -19.95 -15.76 -18.53
C SER A 352 -20.95 -15.55 -17.37
N LEU A 353 -20.56 -14.76 -16.37
CA LEU A 353 -21.38 -14.41 -15.21
C LEU A 353 -22.68 -13.69 -15.61
N THR A 354 -23.79 -14.03 -14.97
CA THR A 354 -25.07 -13.29 -15.07
C THR A 354 -24.98 -11.92 -14.41
N GLU A 355 -25.89 -10.98 -14.72
CA GLU A 355 -25.89 -9.64 -14.11
C GLU A 355 -25.94 -9.66 -12.57
N GLU A 356 -26.60 -10.66 -11.98
CA GLU A 356 -26.68 -10.84 -10.52
C GLU A 356 -25.32 -11.27 -9.95
N GLU A 357 -24.67 -12.25 -10.58
CA GLU A 357 -23.32 -12.68 -10.21
C GLU A 357 -22.26 -11.59 -10.47
N GLN A 358 -22.43 -10.77 -11.51
CA GLN A 358 -21.57 -9.61 -11.78
C GLN A 358 -21.67 -8.55 -10.66
N ARG A 359 -22.89 -8.25 -10.18
CA ARG A 359 -23.08 -7.35 -9.02
C ARG A 359 -22.48 -7.94 -7.75
N ALA A 360 -22.75 -9.22 -7.47
CA ALA A 360 -22.21 -9.90 -6.29
C ALA A 360 -20.66 -9.95 -6.31
N PHE A 361 -20.06 -10.22 -7.48
CA PHE A 361 -18.62 -10.15 -7.67
C PHE A 361 -18.07 -8.73 -7.45
N ALA A 362 -18.68 -7.70 -8.04
CA ALA A 362 -18.22 -6.32 -7.88
C ALA A 362 -18.29 -5.85 -6.41
N ASN A 363 -19.31 -6.31 -5.66
CA ASN A 363 -19.41 -6.10 -4.22
C ASN A 363 -18.24 -6.72 -3.46
N ASP A 364 -18.04 -8.03 -3.63
CA ASP A 364 -17.02 -8.75 -2.89
C ASP A 364 -15.60 -8.33 -3.29
N ALA A 365 -15.39 -7.95 -4.55
CA ALA A 365 -14.13 -7.36 -5.03
C ALA A 365 -13.85 -5.96 -4.46
N CYS A 366 -14.88 -5.23 -4.02
CA CYS A 366 -14.77 -3.98 -3.29
C CYS A 366 -14.76 -4.14 -1.75
N LYS A 367 -15.00 -5.37 -1.24
CA LYS A 367 -15.12 -5.68 0.20
C LYS A 367 -13.97 -6.54 0.70
N ASN A 368 -13.81 -7.74 0.18
CA ASN A 368 -12.85 -8.72 0.71
C ASN A 368 -11.39 -8.21 0.67
N PRO A 369 -10.92 -7.48 -0.37
CA PRO A 369 -9.57 -6.93 -0.38
C PRO A 369 -9.37 -5.79 0.64
N PRO A 370 -10.30 -4.81 0.82
CA PRO A 370 -10.27 -3.91 1.97
C PRO A 370 -10.38 -4.60 3.33
N GLU A 371 -11.13 -5.70 3.48
CA GLU A 371 -11.19 -6.49 4.73
C GLU A 371 -9.79 -7.02 5.12
N ARG A 372 -9.04 -7.56 4.15
CA ARG A 372 -7.62 -7.91 4.32
C ARG A 372 -6.82 -6.67 4.70
N TRP A 373 -6.75 -5.66 3.82
CA TRP A 373 -5.90 -4.48 3.97
C TRP A 373 -6.18 -3.63 5.23
N ASN A 374 -7.41 -3.64 5.75
CA ASN A 374 -7.79 -2.93 6.98
C ASN A 374 -7.57 -3.75 8.25
N GLY A 375 -7.14 -5.01 8.14
CA GLY A 375 -6.93 -5.91 9.28
C GLY A 375 -8.24 -6.30 9.97
N ARG A 376 -9.22 -6.77 9.19
CA ARG A 376 -10.58 -7.11 9.67
C ARG A 376 -11.06 -8.52 9.36
N ASP A 377 -10.27 -9.32 8.66
CA ASP A 377 -10.61 -10.73 8.39
C ASP A 377 -10.03 -11.69 9.44
N THR A 378 -10.40 -12.97 9.30
CA THR A 378 -10.06 -14.03 10.28
C THR A 378 -8.57 -14.37 10.36
N ALA A 379 -7.78 -14.09 9.32
CA ALA A 379 -6.33 -14.31 9.36
C ALA A 379 -5.58 -13.08 9.90
N HIS A 380 -6.14 -11.88 9.72
CA HIS A 380 -5.53 -10.61 10.13
C HIS A 380 -6.52 -9.76 10.92
N GLY A 381 -6.97 -10.21 12.11
CA GLY A 381 -7.93 -9.49 12.95
C GLY A 381 -7.37 -8.24 13.67
N HIS A 382 -6.38 -7.57 13.07
CA HIS A 382 -5.53 -6.55 13.70
C HIS A 382 -5.20 -5.40 12.73
N PRO A 383 -5.92 -4.26 12.83
CA PRO A 383 -5.63 -3.06 12.06
C PRO A 383 -4.24 -2.48 12.36
N ALA A 384 -3.67 -1.79 11.37
CA ALA A 384 -2.51 -0.94 11.60
C ALA A 384 -2.96 0.42 12.18
N VAL A 385 -2.04 1.09 12.89
CA VAL A 385 -2.19 2.45 13.44
C VAL A 385 -0.88 3.21 13.22
N PHE A 386 -0.96 4.50 12.89
CA PHE A 386 0.20 5.39 12.89
C PHE A 386 0.17 6.25 14.15
N GLU A 387 1.26 6.21 14.89
CA GLU A 387 1.39 6.90 16.17
C GLU A 387 2.63 7.80 16.12
N PRO A 388 2.60 8.99 16.75
CA PRO A 388 3.79 9.79 16.94
C PRO A 388 4.92 9.01 17.64
N GLN A 389 6.15 9.30 17.23
CA GLN A 389 7.34 8.84 17.97
C GLN A 389 7.51 9.61 19.30
N ASP A 390 6.96 10.84 19.39
CA ASP A 390 6.86 11.62 20.63
C ASP A 390 5.51 11.34 21.32
N GLU A 391 5.57 10.64 22.46
CA GLU A 391 4.41 10.27 23.29
C GLU A 391 3.68 11.49 23.91
N GLY A 392 4.27 12.69 23.85
CA GLY A 392 3.58 13.94 24.20
C GLY A 392 2.50 14.35 23.20
N ILE A 393 2.54 13.84 21.96
CA ILE A 393 1.59 14.18 20.90
C ILE A 393 0.40 13.21 20.94
N ARG A 394 -0.75 13.72 21.37
CA ARG A 394 -2.00 12.97 21.56
C ARG A 394 -2.76 12.74 20.26
N LEU A 395 -2.22 11.90 19.38
CA LEU A 395 -2.78 11.57 18.06
C LEU A 395 -2.61 10.08 17.74
N ARG A 396 -3.66 9.45 17.21
CA ARG A 396 -3.60 8.14 16.54
C ARG A 396 -4.26 8.25 15.16
N VAL A 397 -3.54 7.85 14.11
CA VAL A 397 -4.07 7.82 12.73
C VAL A 397 -4.34 6.39 12.32
N ARG A 398 -5.59 6.03 12.00
CA ARG A 398 -5.94 4.70 11.48
C ARG A 398 -5.94 4.72 9.95
N PRO A 399 -5.09 3.95 9.24
CA PRO A 399 -5.29 3.69 7.81
C PRO A 399 -6.62 2.97 7.56
N LEU A 400 -7.30 3.37 6.49
CA LEU A 400 -8.51 2.75 5.98
C LEU A 400 -8.45 2.77 4.45
N LEU A 401 -8.39 1.59 3.84
CA LEU A 401 -8.62 1.40 2.42
C LEU A 401 -10.13 1.23 2.18
N PHE A 402 -10.66 1.93 1.19
CA PHE A 402 -12.07 1.85 0.81
C PHE A 402 -12.18 1.80 -0.72
N PHE A 403 -12.80 0.76 -1.26
CA PHE A 403 -12.92 0.54 -2.69
C PHE A 403 -14.39 0.69 -3.11
N GLN A 404 -14.64 1.30 -4.26
CA GLN A 404 -16.00 1.52 -4.76
C GLN A 404 -16.07 1.21 -6.26
N HIS A 405 -17.07 0.41 -6.64
CA HIS A 405 -17.36 0.18 -8.04
C HIS A 405 -18.09 1.38 -8.64
N LEU A 406 -17.53 1.95 -9.72
CA LEU A 406 -18.06 3.08 -10.46
C LEU A 406 -17.91 2.86 -11.98
N PRO A 407 -18.68 3.56 -12.82
CA PRO A 407 -18.48 3.53 -14.27
C PRO A 407 -17.06 3.95 -14.67
N ARG A 408 -16.51 3.33 -15.73
CA ARG A 408 -15.17 3.59 -16.28
C ARG A 408 -14.76 5.07 -16.31
N ALA A 409 -15.68 5.97 -16.67
CA ALA A 409 -15.43 7.41 -16.77
C ALA A 409 -15.05 8.11 -15.45
N ARG A 410 -15.28 7.46 -14.30
CA ARG A 410 -14.96 7.93 -12.94
C ARG A 410 -13.99 6.99 -12.21
N ALA A 411 -13.55 5.91 -12.86
CA ALA A 411 -12.72 4.89 -12.25
C ALA A 411 -11.22 5.21 -12.40
N HIS A 412 -10.44 4.95 -11.34
CA HIS A 412 -8.99 4.94 -11.45
C HIS A 412 -8.53 3.77 -12.30
N TYR A 413 -9.18 2.60 -12.15
CA TYR A 413 -8.88 1.37 -12.86
C TYR A 413 -10.10 0.76 -13.54
N GLU A 414 -9.91 0.16 -14.71
CA GLU A 414 -10.81 -0.85 -15.26
C GLU A 414 -10.13 -2.22 -15.25
N VAL A 415 -10.81 -3.20 -14.68
CA VAL A 415 -10.33 -4.58 -14.54
C VAL A 415 -11.19 -5.47 -15.43
N GLY A 416 -10.57 -6.07 -16.46
CA GLY A 416 -11.22 -7.10 -17.27
C GLY A 416 -11.34 -8.42 -16.50
N VAL A 417 -12.53 -9.01 -16.48
CA VAL A 417 -12.84 -10.27 -15.76
C VAL A 417 -12.97 -11.42 -16.76
N TYR A 418 -12.18 -12.46 -16.55
CA TYR A 418 -12.01 -13.57 -17.50
C TYR A 418 -12.31 -14.94 -16.85
N GLU A 419 -12.71 -15.91 -17.67
CA GLU A 419 -12.92 -17.30 -17.25
C GLU A 419 -11.65 -17.96 -16.66
N PRO A 420 -11.79 -19.00 -15.83
CA PRO A 420 -10.64 -19.77 -15.34
C PRO A 420 -9.82 -20.39 -16.47
N GLY A 421 -8.50 -20.20 -16.41
CA GLY A 421 -7.57 -20.64 -17.45
C GLY A 421 -6.11 -20.52 -17.02
N ARG A 422 -5.21 -20.29 -17.99
CA ARG A 422 -3.77 -20.04 -17.75
C ARG A 422 -3.44 -18.56 -17.44
N GLY A 423 -4.44 -17.75 -17.11
CA GLY A 423 -4.26 -16.31 -16.97
C GLY A 423 -3.43 -15.92 -15.74
N ARG A 424 -3.00 -14.66 -15.75
CA ARG A 424 -2.38 -13.98 -14.62
C ARG A 424 -3.33 -12.85 -14.19
N ALA A 425 -3.27 -12.42 -12.94
CA ALA A 425 -3.78 -11.09 -12.63
C ALA A 425 -2.70 -10.04 -12.94
N PHE A 426 -3.09 -8.78 -13.16
CA PHE A 426 -2.17 -7.64 -13.20
C PHE A 426 -2.91 -6.31 -13.00
N MET A 427 -2.21 -5.29 -12.50
CA MET A 427 -2.63 -3.88 -12.53
C MET A 427 -1.56 -2.98 -13.17
N SER A 428 -1.96 -2.16 -14.15
CA SER A 428 -1.06 -1.32 -14.95
C SER A 428 -1.11 0.17 -14.57
N SER A 429 0.02 0.87 -14.78
CA SER A 429 0.19 2.32 -14.61
C SER A 429 -0.80 3.21 -15.40
N ASP A 430 -1.40 2.69 -16.48
CA ASP A 430 -2.43 3.37 -17.28
C ASP A 430 -3.86 3.17 -16.76
N GLY A 431 -4.03 2.41 -15.67
CA GLY A 431 -5.35 2.12 -15.11
C GLY A 431 -6.04 0.93 -15.76
N THR A 432 -5.38 0.17 -16.64
CA THR A 432 -5.90 -1.13 -17.08
C THR A 432 -5.47 -2.23 -16.11
N GLY A 433 -6.30 -3.24 -15.95
CA GLY A 433 -5.99 -4.44 -15.18
C GLY A 433 -6.75 -5.65 -15.71
N ALA A 434 -6.38 -6.83 -15.24
CA ALA A 434 -7.09 -8.07 -15.55
C ALA A 434 -7.11 -9.02 -14.36
N LEU A 435 -8.18 -9.80 -14.25
CA LEU A 435 -8.35 -10.84 -13.25
C LEU A 435 -9.03 -12.07 -13.88
N THR A 436 -8.45 -13.25 -13.69
CA THR A 436 -9.11 -14.52 -13.98
C THR A 436 -9.86 -15.03 -12.75
N LEU A 437 -11.07 -15.53 -12.97
CA LEU A 437 -11.79 -16.33 -11.98
C LEU A 437 -11.02 -17.65 -11.73
N TYR A 438 -11.13 -18.20 -10.51
CA TYR A 438 -10.54 -19.51 -10.20
C TYR A 438 -11.55 -20.66 -10.44
N GLY A 439 -11.02 -21.86 -10.68
CA GLY A 439 -11.64 -22.95 -11.46
C GLY A 439 -12.88 -23.69 -10.91
N ASN A 440 -13.79 -23.03 -10.19
CA ASN A 440 -15.12 -23.56 -9.87
C ASN A 440 -16.20 -22.50 -10.04
N PRO A 441 -17.37 -22.80 -10.63
CA PRO A 441 -18.53 -21.92 -10.55
C PRO A 441 -18.93 -21.73 -9.08
N GLY A 442 -19.02 -20.48 -8.63
CA GLY A 442 -19.14 -20.09 -7.21
C GLY A 442 -17.82 -19.69 -6.53
N ALA A 443 -16.66 -19.99 -7.12
CA ALA A 443 -15.34 -19.56 -6.62
C ALA A 443 -14.93 -18.14 -7.09
N TRP A 444 -15.89 -17.35 -7.60
CA TRP A 444 -15.68 -15.93 -7.86
C TRP A 444 -15.43 -15.15 -6.56
N ALA A 445 -16.00 -15.61 -5.43
CA ALA A 445 -15.64 -15.14 -4.09
C ALA A 445 -14.14 -15.33 -3.80
N THR A 446 -13.53 -16.44 -4.25
CA THR A 446 -12.09 -16.72 -4.09
C THR A 446 -11.22 -15.81 -4.94
N ALA A 447 -11.64 -15.50 -6.18
CA ALA A 447 -10.98 -14.49 -7.01
C ALA A 447 -11.14 -13.06 -6.44
N ALA A 448 -12.27 -12.78 -5.78
CA ALA A 448 -12.56 -11.51 -5.13
C ALA A 448 -11.89 -11.36 -3.73
N GLY A 449 -11.53 -12.45 -3.05
CA GLY A 449 -10.76 -12.42 -1.79
C GLY A 449 -11.28 -13.27 -0.61
N ARG A 450 -12.14 -14.27 -0.83
CA ARG A 450 -12.51 -15.27 0.19
C ARG A 450 -12.03 -16.68 -0.17
N SER A 451 -10.91 -17.07 0.44
CA SER A 451 -10.57 -18.47 0.68
C SER A 451 -10.75 -18.78 2.16
N ASP A 452 -11.95 -19.23 2.53
CA ASP A 452 -12.32 -19.68 3.88
C ASP A 452 -11.64 -21.03 4.25
N VAL A 453 -10.43 -21.28 3.73
CA VAL A 453 -9.81 -22.61 3.60
C VAL A 453 -8.33 -22.56 4.00
N GLU A 454 -8.06 -22.71 5.30
CA GLU A 454 -6.71 -22.83 5.87
C GLU A 454 -5.92 -24.08 5.40
N SER A 455 -6.55 -24.98 4.61
CA SER A 455 -6.04 -26.34 4.38
C SER A 455 -5.28 -26.57 3.07
N SER A 456 -5.06 -25.53 2.24
CA SER A 456 -4.34 -25.65 0.96
C SER A 456 -3.28 -24.55 0.76
N PRO A 457 -2.01 -24.89 0.48
CA PRO A 457 -0.95 -23.91 0.19
C PRO A 457 -1.12 -23.06 -1.10
N GLY A 458 -2.28 -23.10 -1.76
CA GLY A 458 -2.52 -22.52 -3.10
C GLY A 458 -3.53 -21.37 -3.18
N ASP A 459 -4.30 -21.08 -2.12
CA ASP A 459 -5.48 -20.21 -2.19
C ASP A 459 -5.20 -18.77 -1.69
N GLY A 460 -4.32 -18.05 -2.40
CA GLY A 460 -3.89 -16.69 -2.04
C GLY A 460 -4.85 -15.56 -2.45
N TYR A 461 -4.71 -14.41 -1.80
CA TYR A 461 -5.49 -13.17 -1.98
C TYR A 461 -5.02 -12.38 -3.20
N VAL A 462 -5.13 -12.96 -4.40
CA VAL A 462 -4.62 -12.40 -5.65
C VAL A 462 -5.11 -10.98 -5.90
N LEU A 463 -6.41 -10.70 -5.80
CA LEU A 463 -6.92 -9.34 -6.03
C LEU A 463 -6.40 -8.33 -4.98
N ALA A 464 -6.15 -8.74 -3.74
CA ALA A 464 -5.58 -7.85 -2.73
C ALA A 464 -4.09 -7.54 -2.98
N HIS A 465 -3.33 -8.50 -3.53
CA HIS A 465 -1.97 -8.28 -4.03
C HIS A 465 -1.95 -7.29 -5.20
N GLU A 466 -2.81 -7.50 -6.21
CA GLU A 466 -2.92 -6.62 -7.37
C GLU A 466 -3.35 -5.19 -7.00
N LEU A 467 -4.30 -5.07 -6.07
CA LEU A 467 -4.69 -3.78 -5.52
C LEU A 467 -3.59 -3.17 -4.64
N GLY A 468 -2.64 -3.97 -4.15
CA GLY A 468 -1.36 -3.50 -3.61
C GLY A 468 -0.53 -2.72 -4.63
N HIS A 469 -0.43 -3.18 -5.88
CA HIS A 469 0.20 -2.37 -6.95
C HIS A 469 -0.62 -1.11 -7.25
N ALA A 470 -1.95 -1.20 -7.16
CA ALA A 470 -2.86 -0.06 -7.31
C ALA A 470 -2.76 0.97 -6.17
N THR A 471 -2.23 0.59 -5.00
CA THR A 471 -1.91 1.47 -3.87
C THR A 471 -0.42 1.83 -3.74
N SER A 472 0.42 1.39 -4.70
CA SER A 472 1.85 1.73 -4.91
C SER A 472 2.91 0.70 -4.50
N HIS A 473 2.55 -0.54 -4.19
CA HIS A 473 3.52 -1.58 -3.83
C HIS A 473 4.20 -2.26 -5.02
N TYR A 474 5.43 -2.75 -4.79
CA TYR A 474 6.15 -3.64 -5.70
C TYR A 474 5.85 -5.10 -5.37
N ASP A 475 6.07 -5.98 -6.35
CA ASP A 475 6.47 -7.36 -6.10
C ASP A 475 7.71 -7.41 -5.19
N GLU A 476 7.65 -8.21 -4.12
CA GLU A 476 8.74 -8.40 -3.18
C GLU A 476 9.67 -9.58 -3.55
N TYR A 477 9.32 -10.31 -4.61
CA TYR A 477 10.12 -11.39 -5.18
C TYR A 477 10.97 -10.92 -6.38
N ASN A 478 12.08 -11.61 -6.63
CA ASN A 478 12.82 -11.41 -7.87
C ASN A 478 12.04 -12.03 -9.04
N GLU A 479 11.56 -11.19 -9.97
CA GLU A 479 10.64 -11.58 -11.06
C GLU A 479 11.15 -12.73 -11.95
N ARG A 480 10.71 -13.95 -11.60
CA ARG A 480 11.18 -15.24 -12.12
C ARG A 480 10.75 -15.55 -13.55
N TRP A 481 9.91 -14.73 -14.17
CA TRP A 481 9.38 -14.90 -15.52
C TRP A 481 9.93 -13.86 -16.51
N MET A 482 10.12 -12.61 -16.07
CA MET A 482 10.57 -11.52 -16.96
C MET A 482 12.04 -11.09 -16.77
N LEU A 483 12.69 -11.39 -15.64
CA LEU A 483 14.07 -10.95 -15.34
C LEU A 483 15.10 -12.08 -15.20
N ARG A 484 14.64 -13.35 -15.19
CA ARG A 484 15.49 -14.54 -15.05
C ARG A 484 16.50 -14.72 -16.18
N SER A 485 17.65 -15.33 -15.85
CA SER A 485 18.60 -15.87 -16.83
C SER A 485 18.74 -17.38 -16.59
N ALA A 486 18.42 -18.20 -17.59
CA ALA A 486 18.38 -19.67 -17.48
C ALA A 486 17.56 -20.23 -16.28
N HIS A 487 16.49 -19.53 -15.88
CA HIS A 487 15.66 -19.79 -14.67
C HIS A 487 16.32 -19.54 -13.30
N MET A 488 17.52 -18.95 -13.27
CA MET A 488 18.15 -18.52 -12.02
C MET A 488 17.71 -17.10 -11.63
N LEU A 489 17.97 -16.71 -10.38
CA LEU A 489 17.69 -15.37 -9.85
C LEU A 489 18.24 -14.28 -10.78
N GLY A 490 17.32 -13.44 -11.25
CA GLY A 490 17.50 -12.49 -12.34
C GLY A 490 18.48 -11.37 -11.97
N PHE A 491 19.39 -11.08 -12.90
CA PHE A 491 20.50 -10.15 -12.66
C PHE A 491 20.08 -8.70 -12.33
N ALA A 492 18.87 -8.32 -12.76
CA ALA A 492 18.19 -7.09 -12.34
C ALA A 492 17.21 -7.38 -11.18
N CYS A 493 17.09 -6.43 -10.27
CA CYS A 493 16.23 -6.47 -9.09
C CYS A 493 15.27 -5.27 -9.10
N TRP A 494 14.07 -5.42 -8.53
CA TRP A 494 13.13 -4.30 -8.36
C TRP A 494 13.40 -3.55 -7.07
N ILE A 495 13.75 -4.29 -6.01
CA ILE A 495 14.17 -3.77 -4.71
C ILE A 495 15.67 -4.07 -4.56
N PRO A 496 16.51 -3.17 -4.01
CA PRO A 496 17.96 -3.42 -3.90
C PRO A 496 18.29 -4.67 -3.08
N GLY A 497 18.73 -5.75 -3.76
CA GLY A 497 19.01 -7.04 -3.12
C GLY A 497 17.82 -8.02 -3.06
N ASP A 498 16.61 -7.55 -3.40
CA ASP A 498 15.31 -8.22 -3.19
C ASP A 498 15.19 -8.82 -1.77
N PRO A 499 15.27 -7.98 -0.71
CA PRO A 499 15.40 -8.42 0.69
C PRO A 499 14.25 -9.30 1.16
N TYR A 500 13.05 -9.09 0.63
CA TYR A 500 11.83 -9.74 1.09
C TYR A 500 11.42 -10.96 0.22
N ASP A 501 12.27 -11.42 -0.73
CA ASP A 501 12.06 -12.68 -1.48
C ASP A 501 11.98 -13.90 -0.51
N VAL A 502 12.64 -13.78 0.65
CA VAL A 502 12.60 -14.75 1.75
C VAL A 502 11.27 -14.75 2.54
N ASP A 503 10.52 -13.65 2.53
CA ASP A 503 9.22 -13.52 3.21
C ASP A 503 8.09 -14.03 2.30
N GLN A 504 8.13 -15.33 1.98
CA GLN A 504 7.23 -15.96 1.00
C GLN A 504 5.76 -15.94 1.41
N ALA A 505 5.44 -15.66 2.67
CA ALA A 505 4.06 -15.50 3.12
C ALA A 505 3.53 -14.07 2.89
N ALA A 506 4.37 -13.07 2.64
CA ALA A 506 3.94 -11.68 2.53
C ALA A 506 2.95 -11.46 1.36
N LEU A 507 2.02 -10.52 1.52
CA LEU A 507 0.99 -10.22 0.52
C LEU A 507 1.58 -9.83 -0.84
N MET A 508 2.71 -9.11 -0.85
CA MET A 508 3.41 -8.74 -2.09
C MET A 508 4.42 -9.80 -2.58
N ASN A 509 4.43 -11.00 -1.98
CA ASN A 509 5.27 -12.13 -2.40
C ASN A 509 4.45 -13.39 -2.72
N GLY A 510 3.84 -14.01 -1.70
CA GLY A 510 3.00 -15.21 -1.85
C GLY A 510 1.49 -14.98 -1.70
N ASN A 511 1.07 -13.71 -1.70
CA ASN A 511 -0.32 -13.28 -1.70
C ASN A 511 -1.11 -13.72 -0.45
N ARG A 512 -0.47 -13.79 0.73
CA ARG A 512 -1.15 -14.17 1.98
C ARG A 512 -1.23 -12.99 2.95
N ASP A 513 -0.10 -12.60 3.53
CA ASP A 513 -0.12 -11.95 4.84
C ASP A 513 0.37 -10.50 4.82
N LEU A 514 -0.28 -9.65 5.59
CA LEU A 514 0.10 -8.25 5.70
C LEU A 514 1.33 -8.05 6.57
N ARG A 515 2.02 -6.94 6.33
CA ARG A 515 3.26 -6.55 6.98
C ARG A 515 3.18 -5.06 7.30
N ALA A 516 3.53 -4.66 8.52
CA ALA A 516 3.47 -3.26 8.95
C ALA A 516 4.23 -2.32 7.98
N ARG A 517 5.31 -2.80 7.35
CA ARG A 517 6.06 -2.08 6.31
C ARG A 517 5.17 -1.53 5.19
N TYR A 518 4.13 -2.25 4.76
CA TYR A 518 3.26 -1.79 3.67
C TYR A 518 2.56 -0.46 3.97
N PHE A 519 2.23 -0.18 5.23
CA PHE A 519 1.61 1.09 5.60
C PHE A 519 2.62 2.23 5.83
N TRP A 520 3.92 1.97 5.77
CA TRP A 520 4.96 2.98 6.03
C TRP A 520 4.87 4.18 5.08
N GLN A 521 4.59 3.94 3.80
CA GLN A 521 4.41 5.00 2.82
C GLN A 521 3.20 5.91 3.13
N CYS A 522 2.14 5.33 3.71
CA CYS A 522 0.95 6.05 4.14
C CYS A 522 1.27 6.90 5.37
N ALA A 523 2.05 6.36 6.31
CA ALA A 523 2.56 7.10 7.46
C ALA A 523 3.49 8.27 7.03
N GLU A 524 4.39 8.08 6.06
CA GLU A 524 5.25 9.16 5.55
C GLU A 524 4.46 10.26 4.82
N TRP A 525 3.40 9.90 4.09
CA TRP A 525 2.45 10.88 3.54
C TRP A 525 1.72 11.65 4.65
N CYS A 526 1.22 10.94 5.68
CA CYS A 526 0.56 11.53 6.84
C CYS A 526 1.49 12.47 7.60
N ARG A 527 2.75 12.07 7.87
CA ARG A 527 3.77 12.92 8.50
C ARG A 527 3.86 14.28 7.81
N LEU A 528 3.92 14.29 6.48
CA LEU A 528 4.02 15.52 5.71
C LEU A 528 2.71 16.34 5.72
N ALA A 529 1.53 15.72 5.83
CA ALA A 529 0.25 16.42 6.01
C ALA A 529 0.08 16.97 7.43
N LEU A 530 0.67 16.30 8.43
CA LEU A 530 0.71 16.65 9.85
C LEU A 530 1.80 17.68 10.21
N GLY A 531 2.29 18.47 9.25
CA GLY A 531 3.32 19.49 9.50
C GLY A 531 4.72 18.92 9.85
N GLY A 532 4.95 17.62 9.65
CA GLY A 532 6.25 16.97 9.81
C GLY A 532 6.39 16.01 11.00
N ILE A 533 5.35 15.82 11.81
CA ILE A 533 5.36 14.97 13.03
C ILE A 533 5.86 13.54 12.72
N PRO A 534 7.03 13.11 13.24
CA PRO A 534 7.55 11.76 13.00
C PRO A 534 6.60 10.68 13.50
N LEU A 535 6.29 9.71 12.65
CA LEU A 535 5.37 8.61 12.93
C LEU A 535 6.10 7.26 12.96
N ARG A 536 5.50 6.29 13.65
CA ARG A 536 5.78 4.86 13.56
C ARG A 536 4.49 4.13 13.17
N VAL A 537 4.62 3.02 12.45
CA VAL A 537 3.49 2.11 12.17
C VAL A 537 3.48 1.03 13.23
N ARG A 538 2.37 0.90 13.95
CA ARG A 538 2.10 -0.19 14.89
C ARG A 538 1.04 -1.09 14.26
N GLN A 539 1.28 -2.39 14.21
CA GLN A 539 0.30 -3.39 13.75
C GLN A 539 0.46 -4.65 14.59
N ARG A 540 -0.62 -5.14 15.18
CA ARG A 540 -0.59 -6.45 15.83
C ARG A 540 -0.65 -7.55 14.76
N GLN A 541 0.10 -8.63 14.90
CA GLN A 541 0.16 -9.72 13.91
C GLN A 541 0.12 -11.06 14.62
N LEU A 542 -0.58 -12.05 14.05
CA LEU A 542 -0.50 -13.42 14.54
C LEU A 542 0.92 -13.96 14.28
N VAL A 543 1.70 -14.16 15.34
CA VAL A 543 3.03 -14.77 15.21
C VAL A 543 2.86 -16.28 15.32
N GLN A 544 3.03 -16.99 14.20
CA GLN A 544 2.78 -18.43 14.13
C GLN A 544 3.69 -19.20 15.08
N ALA A 545 4.95 -18.78 15.19
CA ALA A 545 5.94 -19.32 16.13
C ALA A 545 5.54 -19.18 17.61
N ALA A 546 4.83 -18.11 17.97
CA ALA A 546 4.42 -17.83 19.35
C ALA A 546 3.02 -18.40 19.68
N GLY A 547 2.23 -18.77 18.67
CA GLY A 547 0.84 -19.23 18.82
C GLY A 547 -0.10 -18.16 19.40
N GLN A 548 0.32 -16.89 19.40
CA GLN A 548 -0.42 -15.74 19.92
C GLN A 548 -0.08 -14.49 19.08
N PRO A 549 -0.99 -13.50 19.00
CA PRO A 549 -0.72 -12.28 18.27
C PRO A 549 0.06 -11.25 19.08
N ASP A 550 1.20 -10.84 18.52
CA ASP A 550 2.21 -9.93 19.06
C ASP A 550 2.21 -8.58 18.34
N GLU A 551 2.87 -7.57 18.89
CA GLU A 551 2.90 -6.21 18.35
C GLU A 551 4.13 -5.93 17.48
N CYS A 552 3.91 -5.76 16.18
CA CYS A 552 4.93 -5.35 15.22
C CYS A 552 4.97 -3.81 15.13
N THR A 553 6.18 -3.23 15.24
CA THR A 553 6.43 -1.79 15.09
C THR A 553 7.45 -1.54 13.99
N PHE A 554 7.00 -0.88 12.92
CA PHE A 554 7.82 -0.54 11.78
C PHE A 554 8.02 0.97 11.62
N GLU A 555 9.27 1.38 11.42
CA GLU A 555 9.65 2.76 11.15
C GLU A 555 10.94 2.82 10.32
N LEU A 556 11.03 3.87 9.51
CA LEU A 556 12.25 4.35 8.85
C LEU A 556 12.45 5.85 9.19
N PRO A 557 13.63 6.43 8.92
CA PRO A 557 13.80 7.89 8.96
C PRO A 557 12.81 8.61 8.03
N ALA A 558 12.53 9.89 8.27
CA ALA A 558 11.76 10.71 7.34
C ALA A 558 12.39 10.74 5.93
N HIS A 559 11.57 10.81 4.86
CA HIS A 559 12.10 10.90 3.51
C HIS A 559 12.90 12.22 3.33
N PRO A 560 14.19 12.16 2.97
CA PRO A 560 15.09 13.30 3.06
C PRO A 560 14.78 14.46 2.10
N ASP A 561 14.22 14.18 0.91
CA ASP A 561 13.76 15.24 -0.01
C ASP A 561 12.43 15.88 0.42
N GLY A 562 11.70 15.28 1.37
CA GLY A 562 10.32 15.64 1.67
C GLY A 562 9.31 15.44 0.53
N ASP A 563 9.67 14.75 -0.57
CA ASP A 563 8.77 14.46 -1.68
C ASP A 563 7.89 13.23 -1.38
N PRO A 564 6.57 13.38 -1.12
CA PRO A 564 5.68 12.28 -0.77
C PRO A 564 5.43 11.29 -1.91
N ARG A 565 6.00 11.52 -3.10
CA ARG A 565 5.87 10.62 -4.26
C ARG A 565 6.92 9.53 -4.31
N ARG A 566 8.08 9.67 -3.67
CA ARG A 566 9.10 8.62 -3.80
C ARG A 566 8.67 7.41 -2.98
N THR A 567 8.65 6.24 -3.60
CA THR A 567 8.38 5.01 -2.86
C THR A 567 9.46 4.79 -1.81
N TYR A 568 9.04 4.54 -0.58
CA TYR A 568 9.94 4.52 0.57
C TYR A 568 9.74 3.29 1.47
N VAL A 569 8.73 2.46 1.20
CA VAL A 569 8.45 1.20 1.91
C VAL A 569 9.61 0.20 1.86
N ASN A 570 10.31 0.12 0.71
CA ASN A 570 11.35 -0.86 0.45
C ASN A 570 12.75 -0.22 0.37
N TRP A 571 12.98 0.85 1.15
CA TRP A 571 14.25 1.57 1.17
C TRP A 571 15.23 1.00 2.22
N PRO A 572 16.51 0.74 1.87
CA PRO A 572 17.49 0.25 2.82
C PRO A 572 17.95 1.36 3.78
N LEU A 573 18.05 1.05 5.07
CA LEU A 573 18.64 1.95 6.08
C LEU A 573 20.13 2.19 5.80
N TYR A 574 20.81 1.23 5.18
CA TYR A 574 22.20 1.34 4.74
C TYR A 574 22.40 0.61 3.41
N SER A 575 23.22 1.18 2.52
CA SER A 575 23.71 0.46 1.33
C SER A 575 25.15 0.82 1.02
N ARG A 576 25.97 -0.17 0.63
CA ARG A 576 27.32 0.05 0.11
C ARG A 576 27.53 -0.74 -1.17
N THR A 577 27.74 -0.02 -2.27
CA THR A 577 27.67 -0.55 -3.63
C THR A 577 28.79 0.03 -4.52
N PRO A 578 29.88 -0.71 -4.81
CA PRO A 578 30.29 -1.99 -4.24
C PRO A 578 30.95 -1.86 -2.85
N LEU A 579 30.97 -2.97 -2.12
CA LEU A 579 31.87 -3.26 -1.01
C LEU A 579 33.07 -4.07 -1.56
N HIS A 580 34.27 -3.76 -1.07
CA HIS A 580 35.51 -4.44 -1.42
C HIS A 580 36.17 -5.02 -0.16
N SER A 581 36.63 -6.28 -0.23
CA SER A 581 37.29 -7.00 0.86
C SER A 581 38.44 -7.85 0.33
N GLY A 582 39.69 -7.51 0.67
CA GLY A 582 40.88 -8.15 0.10
C GLY A 582 40.99 -7.97 -1.42
N ALA A 583 41.67 -8.89 -2.10
CA ALA A 583 41.87 -8.84 -3.55
C ALA A 583 40.59 -9.20 -4.35
N ARG A 584 39.96 -10.33 -4.00
CA ARG A 584 38.80 -10.87 -4.71
C ARG A 584 37.47 -10.38 -4.19
N GLY A 585 37.33 -10.04 -2.91
CA GLY A 585 36.03 -9.74 -2.31
C GLY A 585 35.33 -8.55 -2.96
N ARG A 586 34.22 -8.79 -3.65
CA ARG A 586 33.40 -7.79 -4.35
C ARG A 586 31.93 -8.16 -4.21
N CYS A 587 31.16 -7.33 -3.52
CA CYS A 587 29.73 -7.55 -3.35
C CYS A 587 28.99 -6.23 -3.20
N HIS A 588 27.67 -6.29 -3.14
CA HIS A 588 26.79 -5.20 -2.78
C HIS A 588 26.14 -5.55 -1.44
N VAL A 589 26.16 -4.65 -0.46
CA VAL A 589 25.54 -4.88 0.85
C VAL A 589 24.43 -3.87 1.13
N PHE A 590 23.34 -4.35 1.73
CA PHE A 590 22.16 -3.57 2.11
C PHE A 590 21.67 -4.01 3.49
N VAL A 591 21.18 -3.07 4.31
CA VAL A 591 20.56 -3.39 5.60
C VAL A 591 19.13 -2.86 5.65
N TYR A 592 18.21 -3.74 5.99
CA TYR A 592 16.76 -3.50 6.06
C TYR A 592 16.22 -3.84 7.46
N PRO A 593 15.30 -3.06 8.02
CA PRO A 593 14.63 -3.42 9.26
C PRO A 593 13.43 -4.36 8.99
N LEU A 594 13.13 -5.26 9.94
CA LEU A 594 11.94 -6.13 9.87
C LEU A 594 10.79 -5.66 10.77
N GLY A 595 11.08 -4.88 11.82
CA GLY A 595 10.05 -4.31 12.71
C GLY A 595 9.30 -5.31 13.60
N ALA A 596 9.83 -6.52 13.79
CA ALA A 596 9.18 -7.62 14.52
C ALA A 596 7.85 -8.13 13.91
N ALA A 597 7.70 -8.06 12.58
CA ALA A 597 6.65 -8.81 11.86
C ALA A 597 6.82 -10.33 12.02
N ASP A 598 5.81 -11.15 11.72
CA ASP A 598 5.91 -12.62 11.86
C ASP A 598 7.12 -13.23 11.11
N CYS A 599 7.50 -12.67 9.96
CA CYS A 599 8.70 -13.10 9.24
C CYS A 599 10.01 -12.89 10.03
N ALA A 600 10.05 -12.01 11.03
CA ALA A 600 11.18 -11.92 11.96
C ALA A 600 11.37 -13.21 12.79
N TYR A 601 10.32 -14.01 12.98
CA TYR A 601 10.32 -15.26 13.75
C TYR A 601 10.38 -16.53 12.88
N THR A 602 9.99 -16.42 11.60
CA THR A 602 9.91 -17.56 10.66
C THR A 602 11.04 -17.58 9.61
N LEU A 603 12.04 -16.69 9.73
CA LEU A 603 13.27 -16.72 8.93
C LEU A 603 14.42 -17.40 9.69
N GLY A 604 15.30 -18.11 8.97
CA GLY A 604 16.45 -18.82 9.55
C GLY A 604 16.26 -20.34 9.64
N PRO A 605 17.21 -21.08 10.25
CA PRO A 605 17.07 -22.51 10.55
C PRO A 605 16.32 -22.74 11.89
N ASP A 606 16.14 -21.66 12.66
CA ASP A 606 15.50 -21.56 13.97
C ASP A 606 14.01 -21.24 13.85
N GLU A 607 13.36 -21.74 12.78
CA GLU A 607 11.92 -21.60 12.56
C GLU A 607 11.15 -22.06 13.81
N GLY A 608 10.36 -21.16 14.40
CA GLY A 608 9.61 -21.44 15.62
C GLY A 608 10.34 -21.12 16.94
N THR A 609 11.50 -20.45 16.90
CA THR A 609 12.12 -19.91 18.13
C THR A 609 11.49 -18.59 18.58
N SER A 610 11.63 -18.28 19.87
CA SER A 610 10.99 -17.11 20.51
C SER A 610 11.78 -15.80 20.37
N THR A 611 12.82 -15.73 19.53
CA THR A 611 13.71 -14.56 19.45
C THR A 611 13.78 -14.02 18.02
N PRO A 612 13.11 -12.88 17.72
CA PRO A 612 12.98 -12.39 16.34
C PRO A 612 14.29 -11.84 15.78
N PHE A 613 14.37 -11.73 14.46
CA PHE A 613 15.34 -10.90 13.75
C PHE A 613 14.80 -9.47 13.58
N ASP A 614 15.51 -8.48 14.11
CA ASP A 614 15.18 -7.06 13.97
C ASP A 614 15.55 -6.48 12.59
N GLY A 615 16.33 -7.20 11.77
CA GLY A 615 16.66 -6.80 10.40
C GLY A 615 17.21 -7.90 9.48
N LEU A 616 17.46 -7.51 8.23
CA LEU A 616 18.10 -8.29 7.18
C LEU A 616 19.37 -7.58 6.69
N PHE A 617 20.49 -8.30 6.68
CA PHE A 617 21.75 -7.88 6.07
C PHE A 617 21.92 -8.63 4.75
N VAL A 618 21.52 -8.00 3.64
CA VAL A 618 21.57 -8.60 2.31
C VAL A 618 22.96 -8.44 1.71
N VAL A 619 23.53 -9.54 1.23
CA VAL A 619 24.84 -9.62 0.55
C VAL A 619 24.62 -10.13 -0.88
N LEU A 620 24.60 -9.22 -1.83
CA LEU A 620 24.36 -9.52 -3.25
C LEU A 620 25.67 -9.62 -4.02
N VAL A 621 25.82 -10.66 -4.85
CA VAL A 621 27.00 -10.91 -5.69
C VAL A 621 26.56 -11.13 -7.14
N ARG A 622 27.06 -10.30 -8.06
CA ARG A 622 26.70 -10.35 -9.49
C ARG A 622 27.71 -11.15 -10.30
N MET A 623 27.26 -12.25 -10.89
CA MET A 623 28.08 -13.13 -11.69
C MET A 623 27.56 -13.19 -13.14
N ARG A 624 28.42 -12.93 -14.12
CA ARG A 624 28.16 -13.29 -15.52
C ARG A 624 28.72 -14.69 -15.78
N TRP A 625 27.93 -15.57 -16.38
CA TRP A 625 28.24 -17.00 -16.52
C TRP A 625 28.31 -17.40 -18.00
N ARG A 626 29.44 -17.97 -18.41
CA ARG A 626 29.55 -18.81 -19.60
C ARG A 626 29.48 -20.26 -19.16
N VAL A 627 28.70 -21.06 -19.88
CA VAL A 627 28.67 -22.52 -19.79
C VAL A 627 29.02 -23.08 -21.17
N ALA A 628 30.17 -23.71 -21.29
CA ALA A 628 30.64 -24.43 -22.47
C ALA A 628 30.55 -25.95 -22.22
N ARG A 629 30.35 -26.72 -23.29
CA ARG A 629 30.26 -28.20 -23.27
C ARG A 629 31.10 -28.74 -24.42
N GLY A 630 31.58 -29.98 -24.28
CA GLY A 630 32.34 -30.65 -25.34
C GLY A 630 31.42 -31.13 -26.47
N GLY A 631 31.59 -30.58 -27.67
CA GLY A 631 30.75 -30.87 -28.85
C GLY A 631 29.54 -29.95 -28.97
N ASP A 632 29.08 -29.72 -30.19
CA ASP A 632 28.23 -28.58 -30.61
C ASP A 632 26.76 -28.58 -30.10
N GLU A 633 26.43 -29.32 -29.03
CA GLU A 633 25.07 -29.46 -28.50
C GLU A 633 24.99 -29.16 -26.97
N LEU A 634 25.09 -27.87 -26.63
CA LEU A 634 24.68 -27.35 -25.32
C LEU A 634 23.15 -27.35 -25.22
N SER A 635 22.57 -28.17 -24.33
CA SER A 635 21.12 -28.17 -24.08
C SER A 635 20.74 -27.33 -22.86
N PHE A 636 19.46 -26.94 -22.75
CA PHE A 636 18.94 -26.12 -21.66
C PHE A 636 19.10 -26.81 -20.30
N ALA A 637 18.91 -28.14 -20.24
CA ALA A 637 19.20 -28.92 -19.04
C ALA A 637 20.69 -28.84 -18.66
N LYS A 638 21.60 -29.05 -19.64
CA LYS A 638 23.05 -28.96 -19.45
C LYS A 638 23.54 -27.55 -19.07
N LEU A 639 22.78 -26.50 -19.41
CA LEU A 639 23.02 -25.11 -19.03
C LEU A 639 22.54 -24.82 -17.60
N ARG A 640 21.33 -25.27 -17.26
CA ARG A 640 20.64 -24.96 -16.00
C ARG A 640 21.21 -25.74 -14.81
N GLU A 641 21.55 -27.01 -14.98
CA GLU A 641 21.96 -27.90 -13.89
C GLU A 641 23.18 -27.38 -13.10
N PRO A 642 24.30 -26.94 -13.71
CA PRO A 642 25.44 -26.40 -12.96
C PRO A 642 25.11 -25.11 -12.18
N LEU A 643 24.20 -24.28 -12.73
CA LEU A 643 23.77 -23.05 -12.07
C LEU A 643 22.92 -23.35 -10.82
N GLN A 644 22.01 -24.34 -10.91
CA GLN A 644 21.24 -24.80 -9.75
C GLN A 644 22.13 -25.40 -8.66
N GLN A 645 23.14 -26.18 -9.05
CA GLN A 645 24.12 -26.75 -8.13
C GLN A 645 24.91 -25.64 -7.41
N ALA A 646 25.31 -24.59 -8.14
CA ALA A 646 25.98 -23.42 -7.56
C ALA A 646 25.08 -22.63 -6.59
N GLU A 647 23.82 -22.38 -6.97
CA GLU A 647 22.82 -21.70 -6.12
C GLU A 647 22.54 -22.50 -4.84
N ALA A 648 22.28 -23.81 -4.95
CA ALA A 648 22.07 -24.70 -3.80
C ALA A 648 23.31 -24.83 -2.91
N SER A 649 24.52 -24.77 -3.48
CA SER A 649 25.78 -24.76 -2.72
C SER A 649 25.89 -23.53 -1.82
N ILE A 650 25.49 -22.35 -2.33
CA ILE A 650 25.45 -21.09 -1.56
C ILE A 650 24.38 -21.17 -0.49
N GLU A 651 23.15 -21.55 -0.86
CA GLU A 651 22.00 -21.58 0.03
C GLU A 651 22.26 -22.45 1.26
N ARG A 652 22.72 -23.70 1.07
CA ARG A 652 22.98 -24.62 2.19
C ARG A 652 24.16 -24.20 3.08
N THR A 653 25.13 -23.48 2.53
CA THR A 653 26.38 -23.14 3.23
C THR A 653 26.31 -21.81 3.97
N PHE A 654 25.56 -20.83 3.44
CA PHE A 654 25.58 -19.45 3.92
C PHE A 654 24.21 -18.93 4.35
N ASN A 655 23.12 -19.22 3.62
CA ASN A 655 21.79 -18.74 3.98
C ASN A 655 21.23 -19.52 5.16
N ASN A 656 20.53 -18.83 6.06
CA ASN A 656 20.00 -19.41 7.29
C ASN A 656 21.11 -20.07 8.13
N LYS A 657 22.29 -19.42 8.24
CA LYS A 657 23.43 -19.88 9.07
C LYS A 657 24.08 -18.80 9.95
N PHE A 658 23.93 -17.52 9.62
CA PHE A 658 24.65 -16.43 10.27
C PHE A 658 23.76 -15.20 10.48
N TYR A 659 24.05 -14.43 11.54
CA TYR A 659 23.46 -13.11 11.77
C TYR A 659 24.51 -12.13 12.30
N ALA A 660 24.28 -10.85 12.11
CA ALA A 660 25.06 -9.78 12.72
C ALA A 660 24.34 -9.24 13.97
N SER A 661 25.09 -8.90 15.01
CA SER A 661 24.59 -8.50 16.33
C SER A 661 25.35 -7.32 16.90
N GLY A 662 24.76 -6.62 17.87
CA GLY A 662 25.40 -5.55 18.64
C GLY A 662 25.95 -4.38 17.80
N PHE A 663 25.29 -4.02 16.71
CA PHE A 663 25.73 -2.91 15.84
C PHE A 663 24.67 -1.84 15.63
N THR A 664 25.09 -0.61 15.32
CA THR A 664 24.18 0.53 15.15
C THR A 664 24.39 1.18 13.79
N LEU A 665 23.28 1.52 13.12
CA LEU A 665 23.26 2.28 11.87
C LEU A 665 22.32 3.47 12.00
N GLY A 666 22.89 4.67 12.07
CA GLY A 666 22.14 5.89 12.33
C GLY A 666 21.47 5.85 13.72
N PRO A 667 20.14 6.06 13.85
CA PRO A 667 19.44 5.99 15.12
C PRO A 667 19.10 4.56 15.58
N ARG A 668 19.28 3.53 14.73
CA ARG A 668 18.79 2.17 14.98
C ARG A 668 19.91 1.22 15.33
N SER A 669 19.77 0.52 16.45
CA SER A 669 20.61 -0.63 16.83
C SER A 669 19.98 -1.93 16.34
N PHE A 670 20.84 -2.90 16.04
CA PHE A 670 20.49 -4.24 15.58
C PHE A 670 21.12 -5.28 16.50
N GLU A 671 20.30 -6.15 17.06
CA GLU A 671 20.73 -7.23 17.96
C GLU A 671 20.78 -8.57 17.20
N ARG A 672 19.85 -8.79 16.26
CA ARG A 672 19.76 -9.96 15.39
C ARG A 672 19.39 -9.53 13.97
N CYS A 673 20.39 -9.29 13.14
CA CYS A 673 20.22 -8.97 11.73
C CYS A 673 20.65 -10.16 10.85
N LEU A 674 19.70 -10.90 10.27
CA LEU A 674 19.96 -12.13 9.51
C LEU A 674 20.80 -11.85 8.25
N LEU A 675 21.87 -12.62 8.01
CA LEU A 675 22.63 -12.51 6.76
C LEU A 675 21.93 -13.29 5.64
N VAL A 676 21.57 -12.58 4.57
CA VAL A 676 20.91 -13.14 3.38
C VAL A 676 21.81 -12.96 2.16
N PHE A 677 22.42 -14.04 1.69
CA PHE A 677 23.26 -14.07 0.50
C PHE A 677 22.38 -14.26 -0.74
N SER A 678 22.52 -13.32 -1.68
CA SER A 678 21.61 -13.12 -2.81
C SER A 678 22.41 -13.18 -4.11
N PRO A 679 22.77 -14.39 -4.60
CA PRO A 679 23.51 -14.53 -5.85
C PRO A 679 22.67 -14.09 -7.04
N ARG A 680 23.32 -13.51 -8.05
CA ARG A 680 22.66 -12.97 -9.25
C ARG A 680 23.39 -13.42 -10.51
N PHE A 681 22.63 -13.98 -11.47
CA PHE A 681 23.18 -14.69 -12.61
C PHE A 681 22.81 -14.01 -13.93
N LEU A 682 23.82 -13.69 -14.75
CA LEU A 682 23.66 -13.27 -16.15
C LEU A 682 24.34 -14.30 -17.04
N VAL A 683 23.56 -15.20 -17.63
CA VAL A 683 24.08 -16.33 -18.41
C VAL A 683 24.22 -15.93 -19.87
N GLU A 684 25.45 -15.94 -20.40
CA GLU A 684 25.72 -15.54 -21.79
C GLU A 684 25.67 -16.71 -22.79
N SER A 685 25.71 -17.95 -22.30
CA SER A 685 25.58 -19.14 -23.15
C SER A 685 24.14 -19.40 -23.57
N PHE A 686 23.96 -19.78 -24.84
CA PHE A 686 22.66 -20.05 -25.46
C PHE A 686 22.56 -21.53 -25.85
N PRO A 687 21.53 -22.28 -25.40
CA PRO A 687 21.38 -23.69 -25.74
C PRO A 687 20.65 -23.88 -27.09
N HIS A 688 20.79 -25.05 -27.71
CA HIS A 688 20.20 -25.34 -29.03
C HIS A 688 18.72 -25.78 -28.95
N ASP A 689 18.31 -26.43 -27.87
CA ASP A 689 16.93 -26.88 -27.59
C ASP A 689 16.11 -25.83 -26.83
N ASN A 690 16.49 -24.56 -26.95
CA ASN A 690 15.92 -23.45 -26.18
C ASN A 690 14.44 -23.20 -26.46
N ASP A 691 13.87 -23.72 -27.56
CA ASP A 691 12.46 -23.64 -27.94
C ASP A 691 11.50 -23.94 -26.78
N ARG A 692 11.88 -24.87 -25.88
CA ARG A 692 11.11 -25.18 -24.69
C ARG A 692 11.11 -24.02 -23.68
N TYR A 693 12.29 -23.46 -23.38
CA TYR A 693 12.44 -22.26 -22.55
C TYR A 693 11.73 -21.04 -23.16
N LEU A 694 11.80 -20.86 -24.49
CA LEU A 694 11.05 -19.83 -25.22
C LEU A 694 9.53 -20.02 -25.07
N SER A 695 9.05 -21.26 -25.09
CA SER A 695 7.63 -21.58 -24.85
C SER A 695 7.22 -21.39 -23.38
N ASP A 696 8.08 -21.75 -22.43
CA ASP A 696 7.87 -21.65 -20.98
C ASP A 696 8.03 -20.21 -20.44
N CYS A 697 8.68 -19.32 -21.21
CA CYS A 697 8.72 -17.87 -20.96
C CYS A 697 7.55 -17.11 -21.61
N GLY A 698 6.58 -17.80 -22.23
CA GLY A 698 5.28 -17.22 -22.58
C GLY A 698 5.11 -16.66 -23.99
N VAL A 699 5.88 -17.12 -24.99
CA VAL A 699 5.70 -16.67 -26.40
C VAL A 699 4.48 -17.31 -27.08
N ARG A 700 3.89 -18.39 -26.51
CA ARG A 700 2.63 -18.96 -27.03
C ARG A 700 1.39 -18.24 -26.47
N GLY A 701 0.93 -17.19 -27.16
CA GLY A 701 -0.39 -16.58 -26.91
C GLY A 701 -0.61 -15.21 -27.55
N LEU A 702 0.44 -14.43 -27.80
CA LEU A 702 0.34 -13.10 -28.39
C LEU A 702 0.28 -13.18 -29.92
N PRO A 703 -0.72 -12.58 -30.60
CA PRO A 703 -0.75 -12.49 -32.06
C PRO A 703 0.34 -11.54 -32.59
N ASP A 704 0.89 -11.85 -33.77
CA ASP A 704 2.05 -11.16 -34.37
C ASP A 704 1.86 -9.67 -34.72
N SER A 705 0.68 -9.09 -34.46
CA SER A 705 0.17 -7.91 -35.17
C SER A 705 0.13 -6.60 -34.38
N GLU A 706 0.76 -6.47 -33.21
CA GLU A 706 0.84 -5.18 -32.48
C GLU A 706 2.22 -4.78 -31.95
N PRO A 707 2.46 -3.46 -31.71
CA PRO A 707 3.76 -2.92 -31.28
C PRO A 707 4.09 -3.15 -29.79
N ALA A 708 3.24 -3.86 -29.03
CA ALA A 708 3.42 -4.16 -27.60
C ALA A 708 4.53 -5.20 -27.33
N ARG A 709 5.53 -5.26 -28.21
CA ARG A 709 6.58 -6.29 -28.33
C ARG A 709 7.62 -6.26 -27.21
N GLY A 710 7.60 -5.20 -26.38
CA GLY A 710 8.55 -4.81 -25.34
C GLY A 710 8.75 -5.73 -24.13
N ASN A 711 8.57 -7.04 -24.28
CA ASN A 711 9.23 -8.02 -23.43
C ASN A 711 10.74 -7.94 -23.72
N PHE A 712 11.52 -7.50 -22.73
CA PHE A 712 12.97 -7.27 -22.81
C PHE A 712 13.77 -8.46 -23.40
N PHE A 713 13.22 -9.67 -23.29
CA PHE A 713 13.78 -10.87 -23.89
C PHE A 713 13.05 -11.35 -25.16
N ALA A 714 11.76 -11.12 -25.36
CA ALA A 714 11.05 -11.66 -26.54
C ALA A 714 11.36 -10.87 -27.83
N ASP A 715 11.56 -9.54 -27.74
CA ASP A 715 11.98 -8.72 -28.88
C ASP A 715 13.31 -9.22 -29.48
N VAL A 716 14.23 -9.66 -28.63
CA VAL A 716 15.59 -10.13 -28.98
C VAL A 716 15.59 -11.49 -29.68
N LEU A 717 14.49 -12.24 -29.56
CA LEU A 717 14.35 -13.65 -29.96
C LEU A 717 13.38 -13.82 -31.16
N SER A 718 12.79 -12.73 -31.67
CA SER A 718 11.81 -12.72 -32.76
C SER A 718 12.37 -12.35 -34.14
N ALA A 719 13.70 -12.35 -34.30
CA ALA A 719 14.40 -11.97 -35.53
C ALA A 719 15.45 -13.02 -35.97
N ASP A 720 15.50 -13.24 -37.29
CA ASP A 720 16.38 -14.14 -38.07
C ASP A 720 17.75 -14.50 -37.49
N GLU A 721 18.13 -15.79 -37.67
CA GLU A 721 19.46 -16.47 -37.77
C GLU A 721 20.68 -16.01 -36.92
N ASN A 722 20.63 -14.88 -36.23
CA ASN A 722 21.69 -14.24 -35.44
C ASN A 722 21.33 -14.13 -33.95
N VAL A 723 20.43 -14.99 -33.47
CA VAL A 723 19.89 -15.01 -32.10
C VAL A 723 20.99 -15.03 -31.02
N ALA A 724 22.12 -15.70 -31.27
CA ALA A 724 23.27 -15.68 -30.37
C ALA A 724 23.95 -14.29 -30.29
N GLY A 725 24.02 -13.56 -31.40
CA GLY A 725 24.58 -12.20 -31.46
C GLY A 725 23.67 -11.17 -30.80
N SER A 726 22.35 -11.31 -30.95
CA SER A 726 21.38 -10.45 -30.26
C SER A 726 21.37 -10.73 -28.74
N TRP A 727 21.51 -11.98 -28.30
CA TRP A 727 21.66 -12.34 -26.88
C TRP A 727 22.95 -11.77 -26.26
N LEU A 728 24.11 -11.91 -26.93
CA LEU A 728 25.37 -11.36 -26.43
C LEU A 728 25.32 -9.82 -26.32
N SER A 729 24.76 -9.14 -27.33
CA SER A 729 24.51 -7.70 -27.27
C SER A 729 23.58 -7.31 -26.11
N LEU A 730 22.58 -8.13 -25.79
CA LEU A 730 21.71 -7.92 -24.64
C LEU A 730 22.47 -8.08 -23.31
N CYS A 731 23.29 -9.12 -23.17
CA CYS A 731 24.15 -9.31 -21.99
C CYS A 731 25.10 -8.12 -21.79
N GLU A 732 25.68 -7.58 -22.86
CA GLU A 732 26.51 -6.37 -22.83
C GLU A 732 25.71 -5.12 -22.46
N GLN A 733 24.49 -4.96 -22.98
CA GLN A 733 23.60 -3.85 -22.60
C GLN A 733 23.18 -3.93 -21.12
N VAL A 734 22.84 -5.12 -20.62
CA VAL A 734 22.57 -5.35 -19.19
C VAL A 734 23.81 -5.05 -18.36
N GLU A 735 24.99 -5.55 -18.74
CA GLU A 735 26.23 -5.32 -17.99
C GLU A 735 26.64 -3.83 -17.99
N SER A 736 26.39 -3.09 -19.09
CA SER A 736 26.66 -1.65 -19.16
C SER A 736 25.81 -0.82 -18.18
N ARG A 737 24.64 -1.34 -17.78
CA ARG A 737 23.69 -0.72 -16.85
C ARG A 737 23.80 -1.27 -15.43
N HIS A 738 24.27 -2.50 -15.31
CA HIS A 738 24.46 -3.25 -14.08
C HIS A 738 25.81 -3.96 -14.18
N PRO A 739 26.92 -3.39 -13.71
CA PRO A 739 28.21 -4.07 -13.79
C PRO A 739 28.18 -5.37 -12.98
N ARG A 740 28.76 -6.44 -13.55
CA ARG A 740 29.05 -7.69 -12.82
C ARG A 740 30.17 -7.47 -11.80
N ASP A 741 30.18 -8.28 -10.75
CA ASP A 741 31.30 -8.41 -9.82
C ASP A 741 32.34 -9.42 -10.35
N PHE A 742 31.85 -10.56 -10.87
CA PHE A 742 32.67 -11.67 -11.37
C PHE A 742 32.21 -12.22 -12.71
N PHE A 743 33.11 -12.94 -13.38
CA PHE A 743 32.85 -13.80 -14.52
C PHE A 743 33.14 -15.25 -14.14
N VAL A 744 32.23 -16.16 -14.50
CA VAL A 744 32.40 -17.60 -14.30
C VAL A 744 32.39 -18.26 -15.68
N ASN A 745 33.48 -18.92 -16.03
CA ASN A 745 33.65 -19.68 -17.26
C ASN A 745 33.60 -21.18 -16.92
N ALA A 746 32.39 -21.74 -16.94
CA ALA A 746 32.16 -23.14 -16.65
C ALA A 746 32.31 -24.00 -17.93
N ASP A 747 33.20 -24.99 -17.94
CA ASP A 747 33.51 -25.78 -19.14
C ASP A 747 33.80 -27.26 -18.80
N GLU A 748 33.35 -28.17 -19.67
CA GLU A 748 33.76 -29.58 -19.68
C GLU A 748 35.16 -29.79 -20.29
N GLY A 749 35.69 -28.83 -21.03
CA GLY A 749 37.05 -28.87 -21.57
C GLY A 749 38.12 -28.86 -20.46
N ILE A 750 37.82 -28.24 -19.32
CA ILE A 750 38.69 -28.21 -18.14
C ILE A 750 38.76 -29.61 -17.51
N GLU A 751 39.94 -30.03 -17.04
CA GLU A 751 40.10 -31.34 -16.37
C GLU A 751 39.45 -31.33 -14.97
N ALA A 752 39.18 -32.52 -14.41
CA ALA A 752 38.67 -32.61 -13.03
C ALA A 752 39.77 -32.15 -12.06
N GLY A 753 39.40 -31.31 -11.09
CA GLY A 753 40.35 -30.57 -10.24
C GLY A 753 41.01 -29.37 -10.92
N GLY A 754 40.64 -29.04 -12.16
CA GLY A 754 41.14 -27.89 -12.92
C GLY A 754 40.40 -26.57 -12.64
N SER A 755 39.39 -26.58 -11.76
CA SER A 755 38.69 -25.36 -11.32
C SER A 755 39.62 -24.39 -10.59
N GLY A 756 39.60 -23.12 -10.95
CA GLY A 756 40.45 -22.10 -10.33
C GLY A 756 40.25 -20.68 -10.84
N TRP A 757 40.70 -19.71 -10.05
CA TRP A 757 40.79 -18.32 -10.49
C TRP A 757 41.84 -18.17 -11.58
N ARG A 758 41.49 -17.47 -12.66
CA ARG A 758 42.37 -17.27 -13.82
C ARG A 758 43.59 -16.44 -13.43
N GLU A 759 44.77 -16.90 -13.83
CA GLU A 759 46.02 -16.17 -13.57
C GLU A 759 45.99 -14.79 -14.24
N GLY A 760 46.25 -13.74 -13.45
CA GLY A 760 46.19 -12.34 -13.90
C GLY A 760 44.79 -11.73 -13.97
N ASP A 761 43.71 -12.47 -13.72
CA ASP A 761 42.34 -11.95 -13.66
C ASP A 761 41.61 -12.44 -12.40
N GLU A 762 41.71 -11.66 -11.32
CA GLU A 762 41.07 -11.88 -10.03
C GLU A 762 39.52 -11.89 -10.07
N ARG A 763 38.92 -11.60 -11.23
CA ARG A 763 37.47 -11.55 -11.42
C ARG A 763 36.93 -12.72 -12.25
N THR A 764 37.79 -13.52 -12.86
CA THR A 764 37.39 -14.67 -13.69
C THR A 764 37.70 -15.99 -12.99
N LEU A 765 36.65 -16.76 -12.71
CA LEU A 765 36.72 -18.14 -12.25
C LEU A 765 36.56 -19.07 -13.47
N ASP A 766 37.56 -19.91 -13.74
CA ASP A 766 37.42 -21.06 -14.62
C ASP A 766 36.91 -22.24 -13.79
N LEU A 767 35.74 -22.80 -14.14
CA LEU A 767 35.03 -23.83 -13.37
C LEU A 767 34.91 -25.11 -14.19
N SER A 768 35.46 -26.22 -13.70
CA SER A 768 35.34 -27.51 -14.36
C SER A 768 33.95 -28.11 -14.14
N LEU A 769 33.20 -28.35 -15.21
CA LEU A 769 31.91 -29.06 -15.13
C LEU A 769 32.07 -30.57 -14.87
N LYS A 770 33.31 -31.06 -14.76
CA LYS A 770 33.64 -32.41 -14.29
C LYS A 770 33.77 -32.50 -12.77
N ASP A 771 33.86 -31.36 -12.08
CA ASP A 771 33.90 -31.31 -10.62
C ASP A 771 32.47 -31.35 -10.04
N ASP A 772 32.36 -31.77 -8.79
CA ASP A 772 31.10 -31.65 -8.03
C ASP A 772 30.86 -30.17 -7.68
N VAL A 773 30.16 -29.46 -8.57
CA VAL A 773 29.84 -28.04 -8.42
C VAL A 773 29.07 -27.78 -7.13
N GLU A 774 28.14 -28.67 -6.77
CA GLU A 774 27.32 -28.53 -5.56
C GLU A 774 28.18 -28.63 -4.28
N ALA A 775 29.11 -29.58 -4.25
CA ALA A 775 30.01 -29.79 -3.11
C ALA A 775 31.25 -28.87 -3.08
N SER A 776 31.44 -27.98 -4.07
CA SER A 776 32.64 -27.11 -4.17
C SER A 776 32.36 -25.62 -4.38
N PHE A 777 31.24 -25.23 -5.00
CA PHE A 777 31.04 -23.83 -5.42
C PHE A 777 31.00 -22.83 -4.26
N TYR A 778 30.52 -23.24 -3.07
CA TYR A 778 30.57 -22.40 -1.86
C TYR A 778 31.98 -21.91 -1.51
N GLN A 779 33.04 -22.64 -1.88
CA GLN A 779 34.44 -22.23 -1.64
C GLN A 779 34.78 -21.01 -2.50
N TRP A 780 34.51 -21.10 -3.81
CA TRP A 780 34.68 -19.99 -4.75
C TRP A 780 33.79 -18.79 -4.40
N PHE A 781 32.56 -19.03 -3.92
CA PHE A 781 31.70 -17.96 -3.42
C PHE A 781 32.25 -17.30 -2.15
N GLY A 782 32.83 -18.07 -1.22
CA GLY A 782 33.52 -17.50 -0.06
C GLY A 782 34.73 -16.64 -0.46
N ASP A 783 35.47 -17.04 -1.50
CA ASP A 783 36.52 -16.21 -2.12
C ASP A 783 35.96 -14.91 -2.72
N MET A 784 34.80 -14.96 -3.39
CA MET A 784 34.09 -13.78 -3.92
C MET A 784 33.64 -12.79 -2.82
N LEU A 785 33.52 -13.27 -1.58
CA LEU A 785 33.25 -12.46 -0.38
C LEU A 785 34.54 -12.01 0.34
N GLY A 786 35.72 -12.47 -0.06
CA GLY A 786 37.01 -12.17 0.57
C GLY A 786 37.37 -13.06 1.77
N LEU A 787 36.70 -14.21 1.95
CA LEU A 787 36.95 -15.13 3.07
C LEU A 787 38.18 -16.04 2.88
N ASP A 788 38.71 -16.12 1.64
CA ASP A 788 39.80 -17.01 1.22
C ASP A 788 39.58 -18.46 1.70
N LEU A 789 38.61 -19.11 1.05
CA LEU A 789 38.29 -20.52 1.24
C LEU A 789 39.05 -21.41 0.24
N CYS A 790 39.64 -20.87 -0.82
CA CYS A 790 40.37 -21.67 -1.81
C CYS A 790 41.90 -21.72 -1.60
N ALA A 791 42.43 -21.17 -0.50
CA ALA A 791 43.85 -21.17 -0.17
C ALA A 791 44.54 -22.56 -0.25
N PRO A 792 45.78 -22.69 -0.77
CA PRO A 792 46.49 -23.98 -0.91
C PRO A 792 46.76 -24.72 0.41
N GLU A 793 47.03 -23.97 1.49
CA GLU A 793 46.93 -24.45 2.87
C GLU A 793 45.70 -23.83 3.52
N PRO A 794 44.51 -24.44 3.37
CA PRO A 794 43.31 -23.84 3.90
C PRO A 794 43.27 -24.09 5.40
N TRP A 795 43.37 -23.00 6.14
CA TRP A 795 43.12 -22.87 7.58
C TRP A 795 41.84 -23.61 8.06
N TRP A 796 40.87 -23.84 7.17
CA TRP A 796 39.63 -24.57 7.46
C TRP A 796 39.72 -26.09 7.31
N LYS A 797 40.70 -26.68 6.60
CA LYS A 797 40.78 -28.16 6.42
C LYS A 797 40.92 -28.92 7.75
N GLY A 798 41.43 -28.27 8.79
CA GLY A 798 41.51 -28.83 10.15
C GLY A 798 40.28 -28.60 11.04
N LEU A 799 39.35 -27.72 10.66
CA LEU A 799 38.14 -27.40 11.45
C LEU A 799 37.02 -28.45 11.27
N LEU A 800 37.35 -29.54 10.58
CA LEU A 800 36.52 -30.67 10.15
C LEU A 800 35.64 -31.37 11.23
N PRO A 801 35.73 -31.10 12.54
CA PRO A 801 34.51 -31.14 13.37
C PRO A 801 34.43 -30.16 14.56
N GLY A 802 33.23 -30.04 15.13
CA GLY A 802 33.01 -29.75 16.56
C GLY A 802 33.02 -28.29 17.04
N ARG A 803 33.80 -27.39 16.43
CA ARG A 803 33.86 -25.95 16.81
C ARG A 803 34.05 -25.04 15.58
N ARG A 804 33.14 -25.15 14.61
CA ARG A 804 33.33 -24.62 13.25
C ARG A 804 32.95 -23.14 13.05
N GLY A 805 31.89 -22.66 13.72
CA GLY A 805 31.28 -21.37 13.42
C GLY A 805 32.18 -20.15 13.65
N ALA A 806 32.87 -20.11 14.80
CA ALA A 806 33.56 -18.90 15.28
C ALA A 806 34.61 -18.33 14.29
N VAL A 807 35.37 -19.18 13.58
CA VAL A 807 36.41 -18.70 12.65
C VAL A 807 35.79 -18.13 11.37
N ILE A 808 34.72 -18.75 10.87
CA ILE A 808 33.96 -18.24 9.71
C ILE A 808 33.29 -16.91 10.09
N CYS A 809 32.69 -16.84 11.29
CA CYS A 809 32.07 -15.62 11.83
C CYS A 809 33.08 -14.46 11.92
N GLY A 810 34.27 -14.69 12.47
CA GLY A 810 35.33 -13.67 12.53
C GLY A 810 35.76 -13.15 11.15
N LYS A 811 35.84 -14.03 10.15
CA LYS A 811 36.15 -13.61 8.77
C LYS A 811 34.99 -12.86 8.10
N LEU A 812 33.75 -13.33 8.26
CA LEU A 812 32.56 -12.63 7.79
C LEU A 812 32.47 -11.23 8.42
N LYS A 813 32.76 -11.11 9.73
CA LYS A 813 32.81 -9.84 10.46
C LYS A 813 33.81 -8.89 9.80
N SER A 814 35.06 -9.32 9.58
CA SER A 814 36.07 -8.49 8.92
C SER A 814 35.74 -8.13 7.46
N ALA A 815 35.09 -9.05 6.73
CA ALA A 815 34.80 -8.85 5.30
C ALA A 815 33.54 -8.02 5.03
N LEU A 816 32.53 -8.10 5.90
CA LEU A 816 31.18 -7.57 5.65
C LEU A 816 30.73 -6.54 6.70
N LEU A 817 30.95 -6.79 8.00
CA LEU A 817 30.38 -5.96 9.08
C LEU A 817 31.31 -4.84 9.54
N GLU A 818 32.60 -5.11 9.75
CA GLU A 818 33.59 -4.08 10.11
C GLU A 818 33.65 -2.92 9.08
N PRO A 819 33.58 -3.17 7.75
CA PRO A 819 33.48 -2.10 6.75
C PRO A 819 32.15 -1.32 6.75
N VAL A 820 31.15 -1.75 7.51
CA VAL A 820 29.78 -1.18 7.52
C VAL A 820 29.44 -0.49 8.83
N ALA A 821 29.67 -1.15 9.97
CA ALA A 821 29.16 -0.72 11.28
C ALA A 821 30.21 -0.62 12.39
N GLY A 822 31.46 -1.01 12.16
CA GLY A 822 32.63 -0.65 13.00
C GLY A 822 32.66 -1.11 14.47
N GLY A 823 31.69 -1.88 14.97
CA GLY A 823 31.62 -2.27 16.39
C GLY A 823 30.91 -3.58 16.75
N GLY A 824 30.02 -4.11 15.91
CA GLY A 824 29.26 -5.33 16.23
C GLY A 824 29.97 -6.65 15.96
N GLU A 825 29.25 -7.75 16.17
CA GLU A 825 29.72 -9.13 15.99
C GLU A 825 28.95 -9.81 14.84
N ILE A 826 29.50 -10.92 14.33
CA ILE A 826 28.74 -11.89 13.54
C ILE A 826 28.73 -13.18 14.33
N GLU A 827 27.56 -13.79 14.41
CA GLU A 827 27.28 -15.00 15.16
C GLU A 827 26.74 -16.08 14.22
N ALA A 828 26.94 -17.34 14.63
CA ALA A 828 26.34 -18.49 13.96
C ALA A 828 25.00 -18.82 14.64
N LEU A 829 24.03 -19.23 13.84
CA LEU A 829 22.75 -19.79 14.29
C LEU A 829 22.98 -21.21 14.84
#